data_AF-A0A2N1W0G3-F1
#
_entry.id   AF-A0A2N1W0G3-F1
#
_cell.length_a   1.000
_cell.length_b   1.000
_cell.length_c   1.000
_cell.angle_alpha   90.00
_cell.angle_beta   90.00
_cell.angle_gamma   90.00
#
_symmetry.space_group_name_H-M   'P 1'
#
loop_
_entity.id
_entity.type
_entity.pdbx_description
1 polymer ?
#
loop_
_entity_poly.entity_id
_entity_poly.type
_entity_poly.pdbx_seq_one_letter_code
_entity_poly.pdbx_strand_id
1 'polypeptide(L)'
;MARFNKFLRTKLVPLFYFDTFGNIAIASLIICSVSGIFLAIVFDVNSPYDSIAKILMISSSGTFIRNLHYWSAQIFLIFTFLHIWDHFNKKTEGKVKPGVWLRLTISISVVLFVMLSGFILKDDADSRQAFLILQNLIENIPFAGNILSSTFLGSGENLQILYIHHIVTATIFIIIVTYEHSKIIWTKLSTFFYTLIYSVLLSLFLTPELHDSLSPVIKGPWYFLGLQELLHWTSNPIYSIIVLFLLTLLFYFLPKFSFERREFFKKGFIYLTLIYFTLTLFAYFFRGENWLLTFPWNNPKLNYFDTGLINFENKFPADTIKQFSYANNRLEGCLTCHSNISGFTDSHNPQAIGCTSCHAGNPFTFDKDKAHYQMILIPGNESNYNRSCGTINCHPAIVQRVPNSIMSTLSGMISVNKFVFEEDNSPDNPYHVKNLGNSAAESHLRNLCVSCHIGNEKTELGPITQLSRGGGCNACHLNYTNEAKSQLSLYTKNISKDTLPLLHPSLSLNITNDHCFGCHSRSGRISTNYEGWHETKLRPDNVEESDRYRILEDERVFEFVKADVHHVAGMDCIDCHNSYETMGDGNLYSHKEDQVKIECIDCHLTSAPQTANINSFDAESNKIIKLRKINFTGQKFLIGKKSGYPLINTFVDSLNNAKLVTKNRKKTLLLNPPANICTAGKAHKDLSCSSCHTSWVPQCIGCHTEYNPANRSFDLLINKEIKGEWIEHIGDFFAELPTLGVKTKKEVDGRETRVIDTFMPGMIMTLDKKNFKNNNSNTIFKRLFAPTFSHTINRESRDCKSCHNSSLALGYGRGKLNFIISGKTGRWQFIPKYAAIKYDGLPEDGWTGFLKERRDQSATRSNSRPFLIEEQKKILTVGSCLICHKQTSSLIINSLTHFDSLKQNLSPKCVLPDWN
;
A
#
# COMPACT_ATOMS: atom_id res chain seq x y z
N MET A 1 22.45 -41.89 17.32
CA MET A 1 23.59 -41.13 17.89
C MET A 1 24.96 -41.67 17.51
N ALA A 2 25.30 -42.95 17.73
CA ALA A 2 26.66 -43.48 17.46
C ALA A 2 27.10 -43.42 15.97
N ARG A 3 26.19 -43.63 15.00
CA ARG A 3 26.49 -43.52 13.56
C ARG A 3 26.66 -42.08 13.06
N PHE A 4 25.93 -41.13 13.63
CA PHE A 4 26.06 -39.70 13.33
C PHE A 4 27.38 -39.14 13.87
N ASN A 5 27.75 -39.54 15.10
CA ASN A 5 29.08 -39.26 15.67
C ASN A 5 30.22 -39.85 14.84
N LYS A 6 30.04 -41.04 14.25
CA LYS A 6 31.07 -41.67 13.40
C LYS A 6 31.24 -40.94 12.05
N PHE A 7 30.14 -40.49 11.43
CA PHE A 7 30.17 -39.76 10.15
C PHE A 7 30.81 -38.37 10.26
N LEU A 8 30.49 -37.60 11.32
CA LEU A 8 31.16 -36.34 11.63
C LEU A 8 32.68 -36.52 11.80
N ARG A 9 33.09 -37.57 12.52
CA ARG A 9 34.48 -37.80 12.91
C ARG A 9 35.41 -38.28 11.79
N THR A 10 34.89 -38.90 10.74
CA THR A 10 35.73 -39.57 9.72
C THR A 10 35.85 -38.86 8.38
N LYS A 11 34.98 -37.90 8.03
CA LYS A 11 35.05 -37.18 6.74
C LYS A 11 35.11 -35.65 6.81
N LEU A 12 34.50 -35.00 7.81
CA LEU A 12 34.49 -33.51 7.94
C LEU A 12 35.52 -32.99 8.95
N VAL A 13 35.82 -33.77 10.00
CA VAL A 13 36.75 -33.40 11.08
C VAL A 13 38.18 -33.05 10.60
N PRO A 14 38.80 -33.71 9.61
CA PRO A 14 40.18 -33.37 9.23
C PRO A 14 40.36 -31.97 8.62
N LEU A 15 39.30 -31.37 8.06
CA LEU A 15 39.37 -30.05 7.41
C LEU A 15 39.29 -28.89 8.43
N PHE A 16 38.50 -29.05 9.50
CA PHE A 16 38.23 -27.99 10.49
C PHE A 16 38.79 -28.27 11.90
N TYR A 17 39.39 -29.44 12.13
CA TYR A 17 39.87 -29.89 13.44
C TYR A 17 41.40 -30.03 13.43
N PHE A 18 42.10 -28.91 13.33
CA PHE A 18 43.57 -28.86 13.33
C PHE A 18 44.19 -28.77 14.73
N ASP A 19 43.39 -28.49 15.78
CA ASP A 19 43.80 -28.55 17.18
C ASP A 19 42.56 -28.64 18.11
N THR A 20 42.76 -28.57 19.44
CA THR A 20 41.68 -28.50 20.42
C THR A 20 40.84 -27.22 20.28
N PHE A 21 39.54 -27.31 20.58
CA PHE A 21 38.63 -26.14 20.50
C PHE A 21 39.10 -24.96 21.37
N GLY A 22 39.68 -25.23 22.54
CA GLY A 22 40.23 -24.20 23.41
C GLY A 22 41.41 -23.46 22.77
N ASN A 23 42.33 -24.17 22.10
CA ASN A 23 43.45 -23.53 21.40
C ASN A 23 42.96 -22.69 20.21
N ILE A 24 41.94 -23.14 19.48
CA ILE A 24 41.36 -22.36 18.38
C ILE A 24 40.67 -21.09 18.92
N ALA A 25 39.96 -21.19 20.05
CA ALA A 25 39.36 -20.04 20.72
C ALA A 25 40.43 -19.03 21.17
N ILE A 26 41.53 -19.46 21.80
CA ILE A 26 42.63 -18.57 22.19
C ILE A 26 43.26 -17.90 20.96
N ALA A 27 43.51 -18.65 19.88
CA ALA A 27 44.07 -18.08 18.65
C ALA A 27 43.14 -17.00 18.06
N SER A 28 41.83 -17.27 18.05
CA SER A 28 40.81 -16.34 17.58
C SER A 28 40.72 -15.09 18.45
N LEU A 29 40.82 -15.23 19.78
CA LEU A 29 40.85 -14.11 20.72
C LEU A 29 42.05 -13.19 20.48
N ILE A 30 43.23 -13.77 20.20
CA ILE A 30 44.45 -12.99 19.88
C ILE A 30 44.26 -12.22 18.57
N ILE A 31 43.79 -12.89 17.51
CA ILE A 31 43.54 -12.25 16.20
C ILE A 31 42.50 -11.13 16.33
N CYS A 32 41.43 -11.36 17.08
CA CYS A 32 40.38 -10.37 17.37
C CYS A 32 40.93 -9.17 18.14
N SER A 33 41.72 -9.41 19.19
CA SER A 33 42.30 -8.34 20.01
C SER A 33 43.26 -7.47 19.20
N VAL A 34 44.13 -8.08 18.38
CA VAL A 34 45.08 -7.35 17.53
C VAL A 34 44.35 -6.53 16.47
N SER A 35 43.40 -7.13 15.75
CA SER A 35 42.58 -6.39 14.77
C SER A 35 41.75 -5.28 15.41
N GLY A 36 41.27 -5.48 16.64
CA GLY A 36 40.54 -4.48 17.41
C GLY A 36 41.39 -3.26 17.78
N ILE A 37 42.67 -3.45 18.11
CA ILE A 37 43.61 -2.34 18.36
C ILE A 37 43.75 -1.47 17.10
N PHE A 38 43.89 -2.08 15.92
CA PHE A 38 43.96 -1.33 14.67
C PHE A 38 42.66 -0.57 14.36
N LEU A 39 41.49 -1.17 14.63
CA LEU A 39 40.20 -0.50 14.45
C LEU A 39 40.00 0.65 15.43
N ALA A 40 40.42 0.49 16.69
CA ALA A 40 40.27 1.51 17.72
C ALA A 40 40.98 2.83 17.36
N ILE A 41 42.02 2.79 16.51
CA ILE A 41 42.73 3.98 16.03
C ILE A 41 41.89 4.80 15.04
N VAL A 42 41.08 4.13 14.21
CA VAL A 42 40.32 4.78 13.11
C VAL A 42 38.83 4.96 13.44
N PHE A 43 38.33 4.25 14.46
CA PHE A 43 36.94 4.30 14.89
C PHE A 43 36.63 5.55 15.72
N ASP A 44 35.59 6.29 15.35
CA ASP A 44 35.10 7.45 16.11
C ASP A 44 33.81 7.11 16.86
N VAL A 45 33.92 7.02 18.18
CA VAL A 45 32.80 6.71 19.08
C VAL A 45 31.76 7.84 19.19
N ASN A 46 32.11 9.08 18.83
CA ASN A 46 31.15 10.18 18.80
C ASN A 46 30.25 10.12 17.56
N SER A 47 30.71 9.45 16.50
CA SER A 47 29.96 9.24 15.26
C SER A 47 30.15 7.81 14.72
N PRO A 48 29.72 6.78 15.47
CA PRO A 48 30.11 5.39 15.22
C PRO A 48 29.66 4.87 13.85
N TYR A 49 28.39 5.13 13.52
CA TYR A 49 27.78 4.71 12.26
C TYR A 49 28.55 5.26 11.06
N ASP A 50 28.79 6.58 11.04
CA ASP A 50 29.50 7.27 9.97
C ASP A 50 30.97 6.82 9.89
N SER A 51 31.61 6.55 11.03
CA SER A 51 32.98 6.03 11.05
C SER A 51 33.08 4.68 10.33
N ILE A 52 32.16 3.76 10.61
CA ILE A 52 32.12 2.45 9.93
C ILE A 52 31.75 2.61 8.45
N ALA A 53 30.77 3.45 8.12
CA ALA A 53 30.37 3.69 6.73
C ALA A 53 31.55 4.23 5.90
N LYS A 54 32.34 5.16 6.45
CA LYS A 54 33.57 5.68 5.82
C LYS A 54 34.64 4.60 5.66
N ILE A 55 34.82 3.73 6.66
CA ILE A 55 35.74 2.59 6.55
C ILE A 55 35.36 1.70 5.37
N LEU A 56 34.08 1.35 5.26
CA LEU A 56 33.54 0.49 4.19
C LEU A 56 33.78 1.07 2.79
N MET A 57 33.63 2.39 2.63
CA MET A 57 33.68 3.04 1.33
C MET A 57 35.09 3.45 0.88
N ILE A 58 35.95 3.85 1.81
CA ILE A 58 37.22 4.53 1.49
C ILE A 58 38.42 3.60 1.63
N SER A 59 38.39 2.69 2.60
CA SER A 59 39.58 1.95 3.02
C SER A 59 39.37 0.45 2.86
N SER A 60 39.77 -0.12 1.72
CA SER A 60 39.76 -1.58 1.54
C SER A 60 40.54 -2.30 2.64
N SER A 61 41.67 -1.73 3.10
CA SER A 61 42.42 -2.24 4.25
C SER A 61 41.65 -2.11 5.56
N GLY A 62 40.97 -0.99 5.81
CA GLY A 62 40.12 -0.80 6.98
C GLY A 62 38.93 -1.77 7.00
N THR A 63 38.27 -1.96 5.86
CA THR A 63 37.21 -2.96 5.66
C THR A 63 37.72 -4.36 5.94
N PHE A 64 38.90 -4.71 5.43
CA PHE A 64 39.53 -6.00 5.71
C PHE A 64 39.80 -6.19 7.21
N ILE A 65 40.38 -5.20 7.89
CA ILE A 65 40.65 -5.28 9.34
C ILE A 65 39.33 -5.39 10.14
N ARG A 66 38.29 -4.64 9.74
CA ARG A 66 36.93 -4.74 10.32
C ARG A 66 36.37 -6.14 10.16
N ASN A 67 36.45 -6.70 8.97
CA ASN A 67 35.98 -8.05 8.68
C ASN A 67 36.78 -9.09 9.49
N LEU A 68 38.09 -8.91 9.60
CA LEU A 68 38.97 -9.77 10.40
C LEU A 68 38.59 -9.76 11.87
N HIS A 69 38.31 -8.59 12.43
CA HIS A 69 37.82 -8.45 13.79
C HIS A 69 36.48 -9.15 13.99
N TYR A 70 35.52 -8.92 13.08
CA TYR A 70 34.21 -9.57 13.14
C TYR A 70 34.30 -11.10 13.07
N TRP A 71 34.98 -11.66 12.05
CA TRP A 71 35.04 -13.10 11.84
C TRP A 71 35.84 -13.83 12.91
N SER A 72 36.96 -13.26 13.36
CA SER A 72 37.71 -13.82 14.48
C SER A 72 36.90 -13.80 15.79
N ALA A 73 36.07 -12.78 16.03
CA ALA A 73 35.11 -12.76 17.14
C ALA A 73 34.03 -13.86 17.02
N GLN A 74 33.48 -14.08 15.82
CA GLN A 74 32.50 -15.16 15.60
C GLN A 74 33.12 -16.54 15.85
N ILE A 75 34.33 -16.78 15.32
CA ILE A 75 35.07 -18.03 15.54
C ILE A 75 35.36 -18.20 17.03
N PHE A 76 35.81 -17.15 17.72
CA PHE A 76 36.03 -17.18 19.17
C PHE A 76 34.77 -17.63 19.94
N LEU A 77 33.60 -17.05 19.65
CA LEU A 77 32.35 -17.40 20.31
C LEU A 77 31.95 -18.86 20.05
N ILE A 78 31.96 -19.28 18.79
CA ILE A 78 31.60 -20.65 18.39
C ILE A 78 32.51 -21.68 19.07
N PHE A 79 33.83 -21.46 19.00
CA PHE A 79 34.79 -22.39 19.58
C PHE A 79 34.82 -22.35 21.11
N THR A 80 34.42 -21.24 21.74
CA THR A 80 34.19 -21.19 23.20
C THR A 80 33.03 -22.09 23.60
N PHE A 81 31.89 -22.04 22.89
CA PHE A 81 30.78 -22.96 23.16
C PHE A 81 31.13 -24.43 22.89
N LEU A 82 31.84 -24.70 21.79
CA LEU A 82 32.33 -26.05 21.49
C LEU A 82 33.33 -26.54 22.54
N HIS A 83 34.18 -25.66 23.08
CA HIS A 83 35.10 -25.98 24.16
C HIS A 83 34.36 -26.36 25.45
N ILE A 84 33.32 -25.61 25.83
CA ILE A 84 32.45 -25.94 26.97
C ILE A 84 31.78 -27.31 26.77
N TRP A 85 31.26 -27.57 25.57
CA TRP A 85 30.64 -28.84 25.23
C TRP A 85 31.62 -30.03 25.29
N ASP A 86 32.83 -29.87 24.74
CA ASP A 86 33.89 -30.88 24.80
C ASP A 86 34.33 -31.15 26.25
N HIS A 87 34.43 -30.10 27.06
CA HIS A 87 34.75 -30.21 28.49
C HIS A 87 33.68 -31.02 29.25
N PHE A 88 32.40 -30.78 28.95
CA PHE A 88 31.29 -31.56 29.49
C PHE A 88 31.31 -33.01 29.02
N ASN A 89 31.56 -33.27 27.75
CA ASN A 89 31.63 -34.64 27.23
C ASN A 89 32.80 -35.43 27.83
N LYS A 90 33.95 -34.77 28.05
CA LYS A 90 35.15 -35.37 28.66
C LYS A 90 35.07 -35.47 30.19
N LYS A 91 34.02 -34.93 30.81
CA LYS A 91 33.77 -34.97 32.27
C LYS A 91 34.91 -34.35 33.09
N THR A 92 35.47 -33.25 32.59
CA THR A 92 36.65 -32.60 33.18
C THR A 92 36.32 -31.45 34.15
N GLU A 93 35.05 -31.13 34.35
CA GLU A 93 34.58 -30.01 35.18
C GLU A 93 35.02 -30.11 36.65
N GLY A 94 35.15 -31.33 37.18
CA GLY A 94 35.63 -31.56 38.54
C GLY A 94 37.14 -31.34 38.72
N LYS A 95 37.90 -31.18 37.62
CA LYS A 95 39.36 -30.98 37.65
C LYS A 95 39.75 -29.51 37.81
N VAL A 96 38.79 -28.59 37.63
CA VAL A 96 39.03 -27.14 37.71
C VAL A 96 38.89 -26.68 39.15
N LYS A 97 39.87 -25.90 39.63
CA LYS A 97 39.82 -25.34 40.99
C LYS A 97 38.56 -24.45 41.16
N PRO A 98 37.89 -24.48 42.33
CA PRO A 98 36.63 -23.75 42.53
C PRO A 98 36.70 -22.24 42.21
N GLY A 99 37.80 -21.58 42.56
CA GLY A 99 38.00 -20.16 42.25
C GLY A 99 38.11 -19.87 40.75
N VAL A 100 38.78 -20.74 39.99
CA VAL A 100 38.88 -20.63 38.53
C VAL A 100 37.51 -20.91 37.90
N TRP A 101 36.77 -21.92 38.40
CA TRP A 101 35.42 -22.22 37.92
C TRP A 101 34.44 -21.07 38.09
N LEU A 102 34.50 -20.35 39.22
CA LEU A 102 33.69 -19.14 39.44
C LEU A 102 33.96 -18.08 38.35
N ARG A 103 35.24 -17.76 38.11
CA ARG A 103 35.63 -16.77 37.10
C ARG A 103 35.28 -17.21 35.68
N LEU A 104 35.43 -18.50 35.37
CA LEU A 104 34.99 -19.06 34.09
C LEU A 104 33.47 -18.94 33.93
N THR A 105 32.70 -19.21 34.98
CA THR A 105 31.24 -19.04 34.94
C THR A 105 30.85 -17.59 34.67
N ILE A 106 31.50 -16.63 35.34
CA ILE A 106 31.29 -15.19 35.11
C ILE A 106 31.72 -14.80 33.68
N SER A 107 32.81 -15.36 33.18
CA SER A 107 33.32 -15.05 31.84
C SER A 107 32.35 -15.41 30.71
N ILE A 108 31.42 -16.36 30.90
CA ILE A 108 30.38 -16.66 29.90
C ILE A 108 29.53 -15.40 29.67
N SER A 109 29.07 -14.75 30.74
CA SER A 109 28.31 -13.51 30.66
C SER A 109 29.14 -12.35 30.10
N VAL A 110 30.43 -12.25 30.48
CA VAL A 110 31.33 -11.20 29.97
C VAL A 110 31.64 -11.39 28.48
N VAL A 111 31.78 -12.63 28.00
CA VAL A 111 31.96 -12.94 26.57
C VAL A 111 30.70 -12.55 25.79
N LEU A 112 29.52 -12.88 26.28
CA LEU A 112 28.27 -12.44 25.63
C LEU A 112 28.13 -10.91 25.62
N PHE A 113 28.54 -10.23 26.70
CA PHE A 113 28.56 -8.78 26.79
C PHE A 113 29.58 -8.14 25.83
N VAL A 114 30.81 -8.67 25.71
CA VAL A 114 31.81 -8.11 24.78
C VAL A 114 31.36 -8.27 23.32
N MET A 115 30.72 -9.40 23.00
CA MET A 115 30.14 -9.64 21.67
C MET A 115 28.99 -8.66 21.37
N LEU A 116 28.07 -8.47 22.33
CA LEU A 116 26.92 -7.57 22.17
C LEU A 116 27.34 -6.09 22.14
N SER A 117 28.27 -5.68 23.00
CA SER A 117 28.78 -4.31 23.01
C SER A 117 29.46 -3.98 21.68
N GLY A 118 30.28 -4.88 21.12
CA GLY A 118 30.87 -4.70 19.79
C GLY A 118 29.84 -4.59 18.68
N PHE A 119 28.73 -5.34 18.78
CA PHE A 119 27.60 -5.20 17.85
C PHE A 119 26.94 -3.83 17.99
N ILE A 120 26.66 -3.38 19.22
CA ILE A 120 25.99 -2.09 19.50
C ILE A 120 26.84 -0.91 19.01
N LEU A 121 28.17 -0.99 19.09
CA LEU A 121 29.08 0.06 18.64
C LEU A 121 28.98 0.40 17.14
N LYS A 122 28.31 -0.42 16.33
CA LYS A 122 28.03 -0.05 14.93
C LYS A 122 27.04 1.09 14.80
N ASP A 123 26.19 1.26 15.80
CA ASP A 123 25.19 2.31 15.89
C ASP A 123 24.18 2.39 14.73
N ASP A 124 23.97 1.28 14.04
CA ASP A 124 22.92 1.12 13.03
C ASP A 124 21.55 0.79 13.66
N ALA A 125 20.48 0.72 12.86
CA ALA A 125 19.13 0.46 13.38
C ALA A 125 19.03 -0.85 14.20
N ASP A 126 19.69 -1.92 13.75
CA ASP A 126 19.78 -3.19 14.49
C ASP A 126 20.46 -3.01 15.84
N SER A 127 21.56 -2.26 15.86
CA SER A 127 22.37 -1.95 17.05
C SER A 127 21.59 -1.12 18.06
N ARG A 128 20.87 -0.09 17.60
CA ARG A 128 20.04 0.76 18.47
C ARG A 128 18.88 -0.01 19.08
N GLN A 129 18.22 -0.88 18.31
CA GLN A 129 17.18 -1.75 18.88
C GLN A 129 17.76 -2.72 19.93
N ALA A 130 18.91 -3.34 19.65
CA ALA A 130 19.60 -4.20 20.60
C ALA A 130 20.01 -3.46 21.88
N PHE A 131 20.49 -2.21 21.76
CA PHE A 131 20.81 -1.35 22.91
C PHE A 131 19.59 -1.04 23.75
N LEU A 132 18.47 -0.63 23.13
CA LEU A 132 17.22 -0.33 23.84
C LEU A 132 16.67 -1.56 24.57
N ILE A 133 16.72 -2.74 23.95
CA ILE A 133 16.32 -4.00 24.59
C ILE A 133 17.22 -4.28 25.79
N LEU A 134 18.55 -4.19 25.63
CA LEU A 134 19.51 -4.43 26.71
C LEU A 134 19.32 -3.45 27.87
N GLN A 135 19.15 -2.16 27.56
CA GLN A 135 18.92 -1.11 28.54
C GLN A 135 17.65 -1.38 29.35
N ASN A 136 16.53 -1.63 28.67
CA ASN A 136 15.26 -1.95 29.33
C ASN A 136 15.36 -3.21 30.18
N LEU A 137 16.07 -4.24 29.73
CA LEU A 137 16.30 -5.45 30.53
C LEU A 137 17.07 -5.13 31.82
N ILE A 138 18.16 -4.38 31.73
CA ILE A 138 18.99 -4.03 32.91
C ILE A 138 18.23 -3.12 33.88
N GLU A 139 17.53 -2.09 33.37
CA GLU A 139 16.80 -1.12 34.21
C GLU A 139 15.64 -1.75 34.99
N ASN A 140 15.04 -2.81 34.44
CA ASN A 140 14.00 -3.57 35.13
C ASN A 140 14.52 -4.47 36.28
N ILE A 141 15.83 -4.54 36.52
CA ILE A 141 16.39 -5.29 37.65
C ILE A 141 16.08 -4.53 38.96
N PRO A 142 15.38 -5.16 39.94
CA PRO A 142 15.03 -4.50 41.18
C PRO A 142 16.27 -3.98 41.95
N PHE A 143 16.11 -2.82 42.59
CA PHE A 143 17.10 -2.14 43.45
C PHE A 143 18.38 -1.63 42.79
N ALA A 144 18.93 -2.34 41.79
CA ALA A 144 20.23 -2.04 41.20
C ALA A 144 20.18 -1.69 39.69
N GLY A 145 19.05 -1.87 39.01
CA GLY A 145 18.95 -1.77 37.55
C GLY A 145 19.46 -0.45 36.98
N ASN A 146 19.04 0.68 37.52
CA ASN A 146 19.48 2.01 37.05
C ASN A 146 20.99 2.22 37.21
N ILE A 147 21.56 1.78 38.35
CA ILE A 147 22.99 1.92 38.64
C ILE A 147 23.81 1.01 37.69
N LEU A 148 23.32 -0.21 37.43
CA LEU A 148 23.93 -1.14 36.50
C LEU A 148 23.88 -0.60 35.07
N SER A 149 22.73 -0.08 34.64
CA SER A 149 22.55 0.55 33.32
C SER A 149 23.54 1.70 33.13
N SER A 150 23.59 2.64 34.07
CA SER A 150 24.51 3.79 33.99
C SER A 150 25.99 3.38 34.03
N THR A 151 26.33 2.31 34.75
CA THR A 151 27.72 1.84 34.88
C THR A 151 28.20 1.13 33.62
N PHE A 152 27.37 0.29 33.00
CA PHE A 152 27.78 -0.55 31.86
C PHE A 152 27.43 0.05 30.50
N LEU A 153 26.32 0.76 30.39
CA LEU A 153 25.84 1.35 29.14
C LEU A 153 26.12 2.86 29.07
N GLY A 154 26.19 3.53 30.22
CA GLY A 154 26.30 4.98 30.31
C GLY A 154 24.94 5.65 30.47
N SER A 155 24.91 6.98 30.45
CA SER A 155 23.67 7.76 30.50
C SER A 155 23.30 8.30 29.12
N GLY A 156 22.06 8.08 28.69
CA GLY A 156 21.55 8.56 27.41
C GLY A 156 22.08 7.76 26.22
N GLU A 157 22.21 8.42 25.06
CA GLU A 157 22.60 7.77 23.79
C GLU A 157 24.12 7.69 23.55
N ASN A 158 24.92 8.16 24.50
CA ASN A 158 26.37 8.23 24.38
C ASN A 158 27.01 6.83 24.58
N LEU A 159 27.66 6.32 23.54
CA LEU A 159 28.29 4.99 23.55
C LEU A 159 29.70 4.95 24.15
N GLN A 160 30.23 6.07 24.68
CA GLN A 160 31.60 6.15 25.21
C GLN A 160 31.86 5.13 26.32
N ILE A 161 30.93 4.97 27.26
CA ILE A 161 31.08 4.02 28.38
C ILE A 161 31.09 2.58 27.85
N LEU A 162 30.16 2.27 26.95
CA LEU A 162 30.07 0.97 26.31
C LEU A 162 31.35 0.66 25.50
N TYR A 163 31.86 1.64 24.78
CA TYR A 163 33.11 1.57 24.03
C TYR A 163 34.29 1.23 24.95
N ILE A 164 34.48 1.97 26.05
CA ILE A 164 35.56 1.72 27.02
C ILE A 164 35.46 0.30 27.60
N HIS A 165 34.25 -0.14 27.97
CA HIS A 165 34.06 -1.50 28.47
C HIS A 165 34.38 -2.55 27.42
N HIS A 166 34.04 -2.32 26.16
CA HIS A 166 34.35 -3.22 25.05
C HIS A 166 35.87 -3.31 24.81
N ILE A 167 36.54 -2.18 24.58
CA ILE A 167 37.94 -2.17 24.16
C ILE A 167 38.93 -2.47 25.30
N VAL A 168 38.57 -2.16 26.55
CA VAL A 168 39.47 -2.28 27.71
C VAL A 168 38.90 -3.23 28.77
N THR A 169 37.85 -2.86 29.48
CA THR A 169 37.46 -3.54 30.74
C THR A 169 37.10 -5.02 30.54
N ALA A 170 36.17 -5.31 29.63
CA ALA A 170 35.71 -6.67 29.36
C ALA A 170 36.77 -7.49 28.64
N THR A 171 37.48 -6.89 27.68
CA THR A 171 38.52 -7.57 26.90
C THR A 171 39.70 -7.98 27.79
N ILE A 172 40.21 -7.08 28.63
CA ILE A 172 41.28 -7.41 29.60
C ILE A 172 40.82 -8.47 30.59
N PHE A 173 39.57 -8.39 31.09
CA PHE A 173 39.03 -9.42 31.97
C PHE A 173 39.04 -10.81 31.31
N ILE A 174 38.58 -10.92 30.06
CA ILE A 174 38.58 -12.18 29.31
C ILE A 174 40.02 -12.68 29.11
N ILE A 175 40.97 -11.82 28.76
CA ILE A 175 42.38 -12.19 28.58
C ILE A 175 42.98 -12.72 29.89
N ILE A 176 42.75 -12.05 31.02
CA ILE A 176 43.26 -12.46 32.34
C ILE A 176 42.67 -13.82 32.75
N VAL A 177 41.35 -13.99 32.63
CA VAL A 177 40.68 -15.26 32.99
C VAL A 177 41.13 -16.39 32.07
N THR A 178 41.29 -16.12 30.78
CA THR A 178 41.78 -17.09 29.79
C THR A 178 43.20 -17.53 30.13
N TYR A 179 44.11 -16.59 30.41
CA TYR A 179 45.47 -16.89 30.81
C TYR A 179 45.52 -17.69 32.13
N GLU A 180 44.70 -17.32 33.12
CA GLU A 180 44.67 -18.02 34.38
C GLU A 180 44.21 -19.48 34.20
N HIS A 181 43.21 -19.69 33.33
CA HIS A 181 42.64 -20.99 33.02
C HIS A 181 43.58 -21.88 32.20
N SER A 182 44.13 -21.34 31.11
CA SER A 182 44.96 -22.11 30.15
C SER A 182 46.42 -22.22 30.58
N LYS A 183 46.91 -21.26 31.38
CA LYS A 183 48.34 -21.03 31.67
C LYS A 183 49.20 -20.79 30.44
N ILE A 184 48.58 -20.44 29.32
CA ILE A 184 49.22 -20.26 28.03
C ILE A 184 48.73 -18.95 27.43
N ILE A 185 49.68 -18.12 26.99
CA ILE A 185 49.39 -16.85 26.28
C ILE A 185 49.32 -17.09 24.78
N TRP A 186 50.21 -17.92 24.24
CA TRP A 186 50.32 -18.22 22.81
C TRP A 186 49.95 -19.67 22.51
N THR A 187 49.08 -19.86 21.53
CA THR A 187 48.74 -21.21 21.04
C THR A 187 49.89 -21.79 20.23
N LYS A 188 49.77 -23.06 19.80
CA LYS A 188 50.74 -23.62 18.84
C LYS A 188 50.76 -22.75 17.57
N LEU A 189 51.95 -22.46 17.06
CA LEU A 189 52.14 -21.66 15.84
C LEU A 189 51.28 -22.16 14.68
N SER A 190 51.20 -23.47 14.46
CA SER A 190 50.34 -24.06 13.43
C SER A 190 48.87 -23.70 13.62
N THR A 191 48.34 -23.84 14.84
CA THR A 191 46.95 -23.50 15.19
C THR A 191 46.65 -22.03 14.97
N PHE A 192 47.58 -21.15 15.36
CA PHE A 192 47.46 -19.72 15.10
C PHE A 192 47.40 -19.43 13.58
N PHE A 193 48.33 -19.97 12.79
CA PHE A 193 48.35 -19.75 11.34
C PHE A 193 47.11 -20.29 10.63
N TYR A 194 46.64 -21.49 10.96
CA TYR A 194 45.40 -22.02 10.37
C TYR A 194 44.19 -21.15 10.72
N THR A 195 44.06 -20.75 12.00
CA THR A 195 42.96 -19.87 12.45
C THR A 195 43.02 -18.52 11.75
N LEU A 196 44.23 -17.97 11.56
CA LEU A 196 44.44 -16.74 10.82
C LEU A 196 44.05 -16.90 9.35
N ILE A 197 44.49 -17.96 8.68
CA ILE A 197 44.13 -18.24 7.27
C ILE A 197 42.61 -18.31 7.11
N TYR A 198 41.91 -19.06 7.97
CA TYR A 198 40.44 -19.14 7.92
C TYR A 198 39.78 -17.78 8.15
N SER A 199 40.26 -17.02 9.14
CA SER A 199 39.73 -15.68 9.43
C SER A 199 39.97 -14.72 8.26
N VAL A 200 41.16 -14.77 7.64
CA VAL A 200 41.53 -13.97 6.46
C VAL A 200 40.67 -14.34 5.25
N LEU A 201 40.48 -15.63 4.97
CA LEU A 201 39.63 -16.08 3.87
C LEU A 201 38.19 -15.57 4.05
N LEU A 202 37.59 -15.76 5.23
CA LEU A 202 36.26 -15.22 5.51
C LEU A 202 36.23 -13.69 5.34
N SER A 203 37.27 -12.99 5.80
CA SER A 203 37.33 -11.53 5.76
C SER A 203 37.50 -10.95 4.36
N LEU A 204 38.14 -11.70 3.46
CA LEU A 204 38.36 -11.31 2.08
C LEU A 204 37.11 -11.49 1.22
N PHE A 205 36.26 -12.48 1.52
CA PHE A 205 35.11 -12.84 0.68
C PHE A 205 33.76 -12.46 1.26
N LEU A 206 33.65 -12.24 2.58
CA LEU A 206 32.40 -11.97 3.26
C LEU A 206 32.53 -10.71 4.11
N THR A 207 31.91 -9.62 3.65
CA THR A 207 31.88 -8.35 4.38
C THR A 207 30.56 -8.24 5.15
N PRO A 208 30.57 -8.18 6.49
CA PRO A 208 29.35 -7.95 7.27
C PRO A 208 28.75 -6.59 6.94
N GLU A 209 27.48 -6.56 6.53
CA GLU A 209 26.81 -5.33 6.13
C GLU A 209 26.54 -4.39 7.32
N LEU A 210 26.25 -3.13 6.99
CA LEU A 210 25.78 -2.10 7.92
C LEU A 210 24.32 -1.79 7.60
N HIS A 211 23.46 -1.75 8.61
CA HIS A 211 22.04 -1.51 8.35
C HIS A 211 21.80 -0.06 7.86
N ASP A 212 21.18 0.10 6.69
CA ASP A 212 20.90 1.40 6.02
C ASP A 212 19.90 2.30 6.78
N SER A 213 19.26 1.75 7.81
CA SER A 213 18.23 2.40 8.65
C SER A 213 17.00 2.84 7.85
N LEU A 214 16.78 2.21 6.69
CA LEU A 214 15.63 2.37 5.82
C LEU A 214 14.84 1.05 5.73
N SER A 215 15.55 -0.08 5.79
CA SER A 215 14.93 -1.40 5.88
C SER A 215 14.05 -1.52 7.14
N PRO A 216 12.81 -2.01 7.01
CA PRO A 216 11.93 -2.26 8.15
C PRO A 216 12.25 -3.57 8.89
N VAL A 217 13.11 -4.43 8.34
CA VAL A 217 13.53 -5.68 8.99
C VAL A 217 14.69 -5.39 9.93
N ILE A 218 14.42 -5.44 11.24
CA ILE A 218 15.42 -5.22 12.29
C ILE A 218 15.68 -6.55 13.02
N LYS A 219 16.94 -6.98 13.10
CA LYS A 219 17.34 -8.23 13.75
C LYS A 219 18.57 -8.05 14.63
N GLY A 220 18.52 -8.61 15.83
CA GLY A 220 19.68 -8.71 16.71
C GLY A 220 20.77 -9.64 16.14
N PRO A 221 21.94 -9.70 16.78
CA PRO A 221 23.00 -10.62 16.37
C PRO A 221 22.53 -12.07 16.50
N TRP A 222 23.04 -12.97 15.64
CA TRP A 222 22.53 -14.34 15.51
C TRP A 222 22.47 -15.09 16.84
N TYR A 223 23.46 -14.91 17.73
CA TYR A 223 23.52 -15.55 19.05
C TYR A 223 22.46 -15.04 20.04
N PHE A 224 21.75 -13.96 19.75
CA PHE A 224 20.61 -13.43 20.53
C PHE A 224 19.25 -13.53 19.81
N LEU A 225 19.19 -14.01 18.56
CA LEU A 225 17.90 -14.12 17.85
C LEU A 225 16.93 -15.09 18.51
N GLY A 226 17.42 -16.20 19.08
CA GLY A 226 16.59 -17.09 19.88
C GLY A 226 15.99 -16.38 21.10
N LEU A 227 16.75 -15.49 21.75
CA LEU A 227 16.24 -14.67 22.86
C LEU A 227 15.23 -13.63 22.37
N GLN A 228 15.49 -12.97 21.24
CA GLN A 228 14.55 -12.02 20.64
C GLN A 228 13.21 -12.69 20.33
N GLU A 229 13.22 -13.91 19.77
CA GLU A 229 12.00 -14.71 19.55
C GLU A 229 11.27 -15.03 20.85
N LEU A 230 11.99 -15.43 21.91
CA LEU A 230 11.39 -15.70 23.22
C LEU A 230 10.76 -14.44 23.85
N LEU A 231 11.34 -13.27 23.65
CA LEU A 231 10.80 -12.00 24.14
C LEU A 231 9.47 -11.65 23.47
N HIS A 232 9.24 -12.06 22.22
CA HIS A 232 7.95 -11.90 21.56
C HIS A 232 6.85 -12.82 22.12
N TRP A 233 7.20 -13.84 22.90
CA TRP A 233 6.24 -14.77 23.51
C TRP A 233 5.82 -14.36 24.93
N THR A 234 6.49 -13.38 25.54
CA THR A 234 6.22 -12.94 26.92
C THR A 234 5.83 -11.47 26.96
N SER A 235 4.81 -11.13 27.76
CA SER A 235 4.46 -9.74 28.05
C SER A 235 5.39 -9.10 29.10
N ASN A 236 6.19 -9.91 29.81
CA ASN A 236 7.10 -9.42 30.84
C ASN A 236 8.55 -9.87 30.54
N PRO A 237 9.41 -8.95 30.06
CA PRO A 237 10.79 -9.27 29.66
C PRO A 237 11.68 -9.75 30.80
N ILE A 238 11.38 -9.39 32.06
CA ILE A 238 12.24 -9.70 33.22
C ILE A 238 12.45 -11.21 33.43
N TYR A 239 11.48 -12.03 33.02
CA TYR A 239 11.58 -13.48 33.12
C TYR A 239 12.78 -14.04 32.35
N SER A 240 13.17 -13.41 31.24
CA SER A 240 14.35 -13.81 30.48
C SER A 240 15.64 -13.66 31.29
N ILE A 241 15.76 -12.58 32.07
CA ILE A 241 16.91 -12.30 32.93
C ILE A 241 16.95 -13.28 34.11
N ILE A 242 15.79 -13.54 34.73
CA ILE A 242 15.68 -14.49 35.84
C ILE A 242 16.12 -15.88 35.37
N VAL A 243 15.63 -16.33 34.21
CA VAL A 243 16.03 -17.63 33.63
C VAL A 243 17.52 -17.66 33.34
N LEU A 244 18.09 -16.62 32.72
CA LEU A 244 19.53 -16.56 32.44
C LEU A 244 20.36 -16.60 33.74
N PHE A 245 19.95 -15.84 34.75
CA PHE A 245 20.60 -15.83 36.07
C PHE A 245 20.56 -17.21 36.74
N LEU A 246 19.41 -17.88 36.73
CA LEU A 246 19.26 -19.23 37.27
C LEU A 246 20.11 -20.26 36.52
N LEU A 247 20.21 -20.15 35.19
CA LEU A 247 21.08 -21.01 34.38
C LEU A 247 22.56 -20.80 34.69
N THR A 248 23.00 -19.54 34.84
CA THR A 248 24.38 -19.23 35.26
C THR A 248 24.67 -19.74 36.67
N LEU A 249 23.72 -19.60 37.60
CA LEU A 249 23.84 -20.13 38.96
C LEU A 249 23.94 -21.67 38.94
N LEU A 250 23.08 -22.34 38.17
CA LEU A 250 23.11 -23.79 37.99
C LEU A 250 24.45 -24.25 37.40
N PHE A 251 24.99 -23.52 36.43
CA PHE A 251 26.31 -23.79 35.83
C PHE A 251 27.43 -23.69 36.87
N TYR A 252 27.39 -22.66 37.74
CA TYR A 252 28.36 -22.52 38.83
C TYR A 252 28.33 -23.72 39.80
N PHE A 253 27.14 -24.19 40.19
CA PHE A 253 27.00 -25.32 41.12
C PHE A 253 27.26 -26.69 40.49
N LEU A 254 27.42 -26.77 39.16
CA LEU A 254 27.55 -28.03 38.43
C LEU A 254 28.65 -28.97 38.96
N PRO A 255 29.88 -28.51 39.28
CA PRO A 255 30.93 -29.36 39.82
C PRO A 255 30.70 -29.81 41.27
N LYS A 256 29.75 -29.18 41.99
CA LYS A 256 29.41 -29.52 43.39
C LYS A 256 28.34 -30.61 43.49
N PHE A 257 27.59 -30.87 42.42
CA PHE A 257 26.58 -31.93 42.41
C PHE A 257 27.19 -33.33 42.37
N SER A 258 26.43 -34.31 42.88
CA SER A 258 26.69 -35.74 42.71
C SER A 258 26.73 -36.11 41.23
N PHE A 259 27.42 -37.20 40.89
CA PHE A 259 27.64 -37.62 39.52
C PHE A 259 26.34 -37.73 38.70
N GLU A 260 25.31 -38.36 39.26
CA GLU A 260 24.01 -38.57 38.61
C GLU A 260 23.31 -37.25 38.29
N ARG A 261 23.21 -36.34 39.28
CA ARG A 261 22.58 -35.03 39.11
C ARG A 261 23.38 -34.16 38.14
N ARG A 262 24.72 -34.24 38.19
CA ARG A 262 25.60 -33.52 37.27
C ARG A 262 25.37 -33.95 35.83
N GLU A 263 25.33 -35.25 35.55
CA GLU A 263 25.07 -35.77 34.20
C GLU A 263 23.65 -35.40 33.72
N PHE A 264 22.65 -35.40 34.60
CA PHE A 264 21.30 -34.92 34.28
C PHE A 264 21.31 -33.45 33.86
N PHE A 265 21.88 -32.55 34.67
CA PHE A 265 21.94 -31.13 34.33
C PHE A 265 22.80 -30.84 33.10
N LYS A 266 23.89 -31.58 32.87
CA LYS A 266 24.70 -31.47 31.65
C LYS A 266 23.90 -31.81 30.40
N LYS A 267 23.14 -32.91 30.42
CA LYS A 267 22.22 -33.26 29.33
C LYS A 267 21.19 -32.14 29.15
N GLY A 268 20.63 -31.62 30.25
CA GLY A 268 19.73 -30.48 30.25
C GLY A 268 20.30 -29.25 29.52
N PHE A 269 21.52 -28.81 29.87
CA PHE A 269 22.21 -27.72 29.16
C PHE A 269 22.39 -28.00 27.67
N ILE A 270 22.79 -29.21 27.28
CA ILE A 270 22.94 -29.58 25.86
C ILE A 270 21.60 -29.50 25.12
N TYR A 271 20.52 -30.04 25.70
CA TYR A 271 19.18 -29.98 25.09
C TYR A 271 18.68 -28.54 24.99
N LEU A 272 18.86 -27.73 26.05
CA LEU A 272 18.49 -26.31 26.04
C LEU A 272 19.25 -25.54 24.95
N THR A 273 20.55 -25.75 24.82
CA THR A 273 21.36 -25.14 23.75
C THR A 273 20.89 -25.54 22.37
N LEU A 274 20.53 -26.83 22.16
CA LEU A 274 19.98 -27.29 20.88
C LEU A 274 18.64 -26.64 20.56
N ILE A 275 17.73 -26.55 21.53
CA ILE A 275 16.43 -25.88 21.38
C ILE A 275 16.64 -24.40 21.05
N TYR A 276 17.50 -23.72 21.79
CA TYR A 276 17.83 -22.31 21.55
C TYR A 276 18.43 -22.07 20.16
N PHE A 277 19.30 -22.97 19.71
CA PHE A 277 19.86 -22.92 18.36
C PHE A 277 18.79 -23.14 17.27
N THR A 278 17.86 -24.07 17.48
CA THR A 278 16.71 -24.24 16.57
C THR A 278 15.84 -22.99 16.52
N LEU A 279 15.55 -22.35 17.67
CA LEU A 279 14.81 -21.08 17.70
C LEU A 279 15.56 -19.96 16.99
N THR A 280 16.88 -19.90 17.18
CA THR A 280 17.76 -18.95 16.49
C THR A 280 17.70 -19.11 14.98
N LEU A 281 17.79 -20.35 14.46
CA LEU A 281 17.65 -20.62 13.03
C LEU A 281 16.25 -20.29 12.52
N PHE A 282 15.21 -20.61 13.30
CA PHE A 282 13.84 -20.28 12.95
C PHE A 282 13.64 -18.76 12.83
N ALA A 283 14.06 -17.99 13.83
CA ALA A 283 13.99 -16.54 13.82
C ALA A 283 14.82 -15.93 12.67
N TYR A 284 16.01 -16.47 12.41
CA TYR A 284 16.86 -16.00 11.32
C TYR A 284 16.20 -16.15 9.95
N PHE A 285 15.66 -17.33 9.63
CA PHE A 285 15.13 -17.63 8.29
C PHE A 285 13.66 -17.29 8.08
N PHE A 286 12.83 -17.36 9.13
CA PHE A 286 11.37 -17.31 9.00
C PHE A 286 10.73 -16.04 9.57
N ARG A 287 11.49 -15.13 10.19
CA ARG A 287 10.98 -13.83 10.65
C ARG A 287 11.37 -12.71 9.68
N GLY A 288 10.38 -11.91 9.29
CA GLY A 288 10.52 -10.76 8.40
C GLY A 288 10.10 -9.44 9.07
N GLU A 289 9.51 -8.55 8.28
CA GLU A 289 9.04 -7.23 8.74
C GLU A 289 8.05 -7.36 9.90
N ASN A 290 8.14 -6.47 10.89
CA ASN A 290 7.31 -6.49 12.09
C ASN A 290 7.27 -7.83 12.84
N TRP A 291 8.34 -8.63 12.72
CA TRP A 291 8.44 -9.98 13.28
C TRP A 291 7.39 -10.98 12.75
N LEU A 292 6.78 -10.69 11.60
CA LEU A 292 5.82 -11.57 10.94
C LEU A 292 6.50 -12.80 10.34
N LEU A 293 5.73 -13.88 10.20
CA LEU A 293 6.20 -15.10 9.58
C LEU A 293 6.34 -14.89 8.07
N THR A 294 7.55 -15.07 7.54
CA THR A 294 7.86 -14.93 6.12
C THR A 294 8.69 -16.12 5.65
N PHE A 295 8.43 -16.64 4.46
CA PHE A 295 9.29 -17.67 3.89
C PHE A 295 10.61 -17.08 3.36
N PRO A 296 11.72 -17.83 3.41
CA PRO A 296 13.03 -17.31 3.04
C PRO A 296 13.09 -16.70 1.62
N TRP A 297 12.54 -17.38 0.62
CA TRP A 297 12.54 -16.90 -0.77
C TRP A 297 11.68 -15.66 -1.02
N ASN A 298 10.85 -15.26 -0.04
CA ASN A 298 10.06 -14.03 -0.08
C ASN A 298 10.71 -12.89 0.73
N ASN A 299 11.85 -13.15 1.38
CA ASN A 299 12.55 -12.17 2.20
C ASN A 299 13.75 -11.63 1.42
N PRO A 300 13.65 -10.43 0.82
CA PRO A 300 14.68 -9.91 -0.07
C PRO A 300 16.02 -9.68 0.63
N LYS A 301 16.06 -9.48 1.96
CA LYS A 301 17.28 -9.23 2.74
C LYS A 301 17.70 -10.41 3.64
N LEU A 302 17.79 -11.62 3.11
CA LEU A 302 18.41 -12.74 3.83
C LEU A 302 19.94 -12.71 3.85
N ASN A 303 20.56 -11.96 2.94
CA ASN A 303 22.00 -11.83 2.85
C ASN A 303 22.45 -10.69 3.76
N TYR A 304 22.97 -11.03 4.95
CA TYR A 304 23.61 -10.09 5.89
C TYR A 304 25.08 -9.83 5.55
N PHE A 305 25.53 -10.33 4.40
CA PHE A 305 26.92 -10.28 3.97
C PHE A 305 26.98 -9.85 2.51
N ASP A 306 27.83 -8.87 2.23
CA ASP A 306 28.29 -8.61 0.88
C ASP A 306 29.33 -9.68 0.51
N THR A 307 29.00 -10.46 -0.52
CA THR A 307 29.84 -11.56 -1.01
C THR A 307 30.70 -11.10 -2.17
N GLY A 308 32.02 -11.21 -2.03
CA GLY A 308 32.96 -10.90 -3.11
C GLY A 308 34.34 -10.55 -2.56
N LEU A 309 35.37 -10.77 -3.37
CA LEU A 309 36.74 -10.45 -2.99
C LEU A 309 36.88 -8.93 -2.77
N ILE A 310 37.41 -8.53 -1.61
CA ILE A 310 37.78 -7.13 -1.36
C ILE A 310 38.79 -6.69 -2.43
N ASN A 311 38.44 -5.64 -3.16
CA ASN A 311 39.34 -5.06 -4.14
C ASN A 311 40.30 -4.07 -3.46
N PHE A 312 41.60 -4.40 -3.43
CA PHE A 312 42.65 -3.54 -2.89
C PHE A 312 43.24 -2.60 -3.96
N GLU A 313 42.91 -2.79 -5.24
CA GLU A 313 43.27 -1.85 -6.30
C GLU A 313 42.27 -0.68 -6.25
N ASN A 314 42.65 0.38 -5.53
CA ASN A 314 41.89 1.63 -5.46
C ASN A 314 41.71 2.22 -6.88
N LYS A 315 40.55 1.96 -7.50
CA LYS A 315 40.17 2.57 -8.79
C LYS A 315 39.57 3.97 -8.66
N PHE A 316 39.38 4.48 -7.43
CA PHE A 316 38.75 5.78 -7.22
C PHE A 316 39.80 6.88 -7.01
N PRO A 317 39.80 7.93 -7.85
CA PRO A 317 40.68 9.09 -7.67
C PRO A 317 40.50 9.71 -6.29
N ALA A 318 41.59 10.12 -5.64
CA ALA A 318 41.57 10.76 -4.32
C ALA A 318 40.71 12.04 -4.27
N ASP A 319 40.45 12.69 -5.41
CA ASP A 319 39.61 13.88 -5.50
C ASP A 319 38.10 13.58 -5.39
N THR A 320 37.65 12.37 -5.76
CA THR A 320 36.26 11.92 -5.58
C THR A 320 35.92 11.70 -4.09
N ILE A 321 36.94 11.49 -3.25
CA ILE A 321 36.83 11.21 -1.81
C ILE A 321 36.62 12.51 -0.99
N LYS A 322 36.81 13.70 -1.59
CA LYS A 322 36.79 14.99 -0.86
C LYS A 322 35.39 15.57 -0.58
N GLN A 323 34.32 15.05 -1.18
CA GLN A 323 32.95 15.51 -0.91
C GLN A 323 32.01 14.32 -0.68
N PHE A 324 31.99 13.82 0.55
CA PHE A 324 30.93 12.92 0.98
C PHE A 324 29.59 13.65 0.92
N SER A 325 28.64 13.08 0.20
CA SER A 325 27.27 13.54 0.22
C SER A 325 26.57 12.93 1.43
N TYR A 326 25.91 13.77 2.21
CA TYR A 326 25.03 13.34 3.29
C TYR A 326 23.61 13.67 2.90
N ALA A 327 22.71 12.73 3.13
CA ALA A 327 21.28 12.94 3.03
C ALA A 327 20.61 12.44 4.31
N ASN A 328 19.76 13.27 4.93
CA ASN A 328 19.12 13.00 6.21
C ASN A 328 20.12 12.57 7.31
N ASN A 329 21.26 13.26 7.40
CA ASN A 329 22.38 12.96 8.30
C ASN A 329 22.98 11.56 8.14
N ARG A 330 22.85 10.95 6.95
CA ARG A 330 23.45 9.66 6.62
C ARG A 330 24.32 9.80 5.38
N LEU A 331 25.40 9.04 5.35
CA LEU A 331 26.26 8.94 4.18
C LEU A 331 25.49 8.33 3.00
N GLU A 332 25.52 9.00 1.85
CA GLU A 332 24.83 8.55 0.63
C GLU A 332 25.82 8.42 -0.53
N GLY A 333 26.34 7.20 -0.73
CA GLY A 333 27.33 6.90 -1.75
C GLY A 333 26.81 7.00 -3.18
N CYS A 334 25.50 6.84 -3.41
CA CYS A 334 24.93 6.92 -4.75
C CYS A 334 25.12 8.32 -5.37
N LEU A 335 25.05 9.38 -4.55
CA LEU A 335 25.19 10.76 -5.01
C LEU A 335 26.62 11.11 -5.47
N THR A 336 27.62 10.30 -5.10
CA THR A 336 28.99 10.50 -5.59
C THR A 336 29.09 10.27 -7.10
N CYS A 337 28.35 9.29 -7.64
CA CYS A 337 28.31 9.01 -9.08
C CYS A 337 27.11 9.67 -9.78
N HIS A 338 26.00 9.88 -9.06
CA HIS A 338 24.72 10.40 -9.59
C HIS A 338 24.43 11.85 -9.17
N SER A 339 25.45 12.66 -8.89
CA SER A 339 25.31 14.05 -8.44
C SER A 339 24.57 14.97 -9.42
N ASN A 340 24.61 14.64 -10.72
CA ASN A 340 24.02 15.46 -11.79
C ASN A 340 22.55 15.14 -12.10
N ILE A 341 21.92 14.20 -11.36
CA ILE A 341 20.50 13.88 -11.57
C ILE A 341 19.63 15.01 -11.02
N SER A 342 18.64 15.43 -11.79
CA SER A 342 17.70 16.50 -11.43
C SER A 342 16.25 16.12 -11.75
N GLY A 343 15.29 17.03 -11.51
CA GLY A 343 13.86 16.79 -11.76
C GLY A 343 13.04 16.42 -10.51
N PHE A 344 13.61 16.53 -9.31
CA PHE A 344 12.94 16.19 -8.06
C PHE A 344 12.12 17.37 -7.49
N THR A 345 11.14 17.04 -6.65
CA THR A 345 10.49 18.02 -5.77
C THR A 345 11.30 18.22 -4.48
N ASP A 346 11.13 19.36 -3.81
CA ASP A 346 11.81 19.65 -2.54
C ASP A 346 11.67 18.52 -1.51
N SER A 347 10.48 17.92 -1.42
CA SER A 347 10.18 16.84 -0.45
C SER A 347 10.76 15.47 -0.82
N HIS A 348 11.13 15.26 -2.08
CA HIS A 348 11.68 14.00 -2.58
C HIS A 348 13.04 14.20 -3.25
N ASN A 349 13.79 15.24 -2.86
CA ASN A 349 15.11 15.50 -3.38
C ASN A 349 16.13 14.54 -2.73
N PRO A 350 16.88 13.74 -3.51
CA PRO A 350 17.91 12.85 -2.98
C PRO A 350 18.99 13.54 -2.15
N GLN A 351 19.25 14.83 -2.36
CA GLN A 351 20.16 15.60 -1.48
C GLN A 351 19.62 15.71 -0.04
N ALA A 352 18.29 15.68 0.13
CA ALA A 352 17.64 15.73 1.43
C ALA A 352 17.41 14.33 2.01
N ILE A 353 16.95 13.38 1.19
CA ILE A 353 16.48 12.07 1.68
C ILE A 353 17.32 10.86 1.22
N GLY A 354 18.21 11.02 0.26
CA GLY A 354 19.03 9.94 -0.30
C GLY A 354 18.32 9.19 -1.43
N CYS A 355 19.09 8.59 -2.33
CA CYS A 355 18.57 7.74 -3.41
C CYS A 355 18.06 6.41 -2.85
N THR A 356 18.78 5.89 -1.85
CA THR A 356 18.49 4.59 -1.23
C THR A 356 17.18 4.56 -0.47
N SER A 357 16.68 5.71 0.00
CA SER A 357 15.37 5.85 0.65
C SER A 357 14.20 5.43 -0.24
N CYS A 358 14.34 5.59 -1.55
CA CYS A 358 13.33 5.16 -2.52
C CYS A 358 13.74 3.85 -3.19
N HIS A 359 14.97 3.80 -3.71
CA HIS A 359 15.41 2.74 -4.60
C HIS A 359 16.17 1.61 -3.91
N ALA A 360 16.34 1.62 -2.58
CA ALA A 360 17.21 0.68 -1.87
C ALA A 360 18.62 0.65 -2.51
N GLY A 361 19.26 -0.53 -2.57
CA GLY A 361 20.66 -0.66 -2.97
C GLY A 361 21.63 -0.57 -1.79
N ASN A 362 22.93 -0.61 -2.09
CA ASN A 362 23.98 -0.51 -1.08
C ASN A 362 24.70 0.85 -1.18
N PRO A 363 24.46 1.79 -0.24
CA PRO A 363 25.11 3.10 -0.26
C PRO A 363 26.57 3.06 0.24
N PHE A 364 27.03 1.93 0.79
CA PHE A 364 28.33 1.79 1.45
C PHE A 364 29.42 1.20 0.54
N THR A 365 29.22 1.26 -0.78
CA THR A 365 30.19 0.80 -1.77
C THR A 365 30.14 1.66 -3.03
N PHE A 366 31.29 1.82 -3.68
CA PHE A 366 31.40 2.48 -4.98
C PHE A 366 31.48 1.48 -6.15
N ASP A 367 31.55 0.19 -5.86
CA ASP A 367 31.47 -0.83 -6.90
C ASP A 367 30.07 -0.83 -7.51
N LYS A 368 29.98 -0.70 -8.83
CA LYS A 368 28.71 -0.56 -9.56
C LYS A 368 27.77 -1.74 -9.27
N ASP A 369 28.25 -2.97 -9.39
CA ASP A 369 27.37 -4.14 -9.31
C ASP A 369 26.90 -4.35 -7.87
N LYS A 370 27.76 -4.09 -6.89
CA LYS A 370 27.40 -4.15 -5.46
C LYS A 370 26.49 -3.01 -5.04
N ALA A 371 26.71 -1.77 -5.51
CA ALA A 371 25.89 -0.62 -5.17
C ALA A 371 24.45 -0.78 -5.68
N HIS A 372 24.29 -1.31 -6.90
CA HIS A 372 22.98 -1.55 -7.51
C HIS A 372 22.32 -2.88 -7.10
N TYR A 373 22.98 -3.70 -6.28
CA TYR A 373 22.44 -4.98 -5.83
C TYR A 373 21.14 -4.77 -5.03
N GLN A 374 20.08 -5.51 -5.39
CA GLN A 374 18.75 -5.44 -4.79
C GLN A 374 18.04 -4.06 -4.85
N MET A 375 18.41 -3.21 -5.81
CA MET A 375 17.66 -1.97 -6.04
C MET A 375 16.20 -2.23 -6.45
N ILE A 376 15.32 -1.37 -5.95
CA ILE A 376 13.92 -1.27 -6.32
C ILE A 376 13.82 -0.33 -7.52
N LEU A 377 13.43 -0.87 -8.67
CA LEU A 377 13.32 -0.09 -9.91
C LEU A 377 12.15 0.91 -9.87
N ILE A 378 10.98 0.46 -9.39
CA ILE A 378 9.75 1.27 -9.35
C ILE A 378 9.30 1.40 -7.88
N PRO A 379 9.81 2.41 -7.16
CA PRO A 379 9.45 2.64 -5.77
C PRO A 379 8.06 3.26 -5.69
N GLY A 380 7.09 2.59 -5.06
CA GLY A 380 5.71 3.04 -4.95
C GLY A 380 4.67 1.98 -5.31
N ASN A 381 5.09 0.92 -6.01
CA ASN A 381 4.31 -0.30 -6.15
C ASN A 381 3.92 -0.87 -4.79
N GLU A 382 2.77 -1.53 -4.70
CA GLU A 382 2.27 -2.10 -3.45
C GLU A 382 3.20 -3.20 -2.89
N SER A 383 3.94 -3.90 -3.76
CA SER A 383 4.99 -4.85 -3.33
C SER A 383 6.19 -4.19 -2.63
N ASN A 384 6.42 -2.89 -2.87
CA ASN A 384 7.66 -2.20 -2.51
C ASN A 384 7.47 -1.01 -1.57
N TYR A 385 6.31 -0.35 -1.60
CA TYR A 385 6.04 0.89 -0.89
C TYR A 385 6.24 0.83 0.63
N ASN A 386 6.06 -0.31 1.31
CA ASN A 386 6.40 -0.49 2.73
C ASN A 386 7.90 -0.25 3.00
N ARG A 387 8.74 -0.59 2.01
CA ARG A 387 10.20 -0.50 2.06
C ARG A 387 10.74 0.81 1.45
N SER A 388 9.86 1.67 0.94
CA SER A 388 10.22 2.99 0.39
C SER A 388 9.32 4.09 0.97
N CYS A 389 8.16 4.35 0.37
CA CYS A 389 7.24 5.42 0.77
C CYS A 389 6.70 5.28 2.21
N GLY A 390 6.60 4.06 2.74
CA GLY A 390 6.02 3.70 4.04
C GLY A 390 7.03 3.55 5.16
N THR A 391 8.30 3.88 4.93
CA THR A 391 9.34 3.86 5.97
C THR A 391 9.03 4.91 7.07
N ILE A 392 9.62 4.73 8.25
CA ILE A 392 9.29 5.51 9.46
C ILE A 392 9.43 7.03 9.29
N ASN A 393 10.37 7.46 8.44
CA ASN A 393 10.65 8.88 8.17
C ASN A 393 9.80 9.45 7.02
N CYS A 394 8.90 8.65 6.42
CA CYS A 394 8.14 9.00 5.23
C CYS A 394 6.62 9.03 5.51
N HIS A 395 5.83 8.15 4.88
CA HIS A 395 4.37 8.13 4.94
C HIS A 395 3.79 6.83 5.53
N PRO A 396 4.23 6.37 6.72
CA PRO A 396 3.84 5.07 7.27
C PRO A 396 2.33 4.93 7.49
N ALA A 397 1.65 6.01 7.95
CA ALA A 397 0.21 5.99 8.19
C ALA A 397 -0.63 5.90 6.91
N ILE A 398 -0.16 6.46 5.78
CA ILE A 398 -0.88 6.43 4.51
C ILE A 398 -0.80 5.02 3.91
N VAL A 399 0.38 4.41 3.96
CA VAL A 399 0.61 3.07 3.43
C VAL A 399 -0.23 2.00 4.15
N GLN A 400 -0.57 2.21 5.43
CA GLN A 400 -1.46 1.30 6.18
C GLN A 400 -2.93 1.36 5.73
N ARG A 401 -3.41 2.49 5.19
CA ARG A 401 -4.83 2.67 4.83
C ARG A 401 -5.14 2.51 3.34
N VAL A 402 -4.15 2.74 2.47
CA VAL A 402 -4.28 2.57 1.01
C VAL A 402 -4.86 1.21 0.60
N PRO A 403 -4.42 0.07 1.18
CA PRO A 403 -4.97 -1.24 0.87
C PRO A 403 -6.48 -1.37 1.08
N ASN A 404 -7.05 -0.60 2.01
CA ASN A 404 -8.47 -0.67 2.37
C ASN A 404 -9.36 0.20 1.45
N SER A 405 -8.75 1.04 0.60
CA SER A 405 -9.50 1.89 -0.34
C SER A 405 -10.21 1.07 -1.43
N ILE A 406 -11.37 1.54 -1.91
CA ILE A 406 -12.07 0.94 -3.05
C ILE A 406 -11.19 0.84 -4.32
N MET A 407 -10.27 1.78 -4.50
CA MET A 407 -9.31 1.76 -5.61
C MET A 407 -8.31 0.60 -5.49
N SER A 408 -8.05 0.09 -4.28
CA SER A 408 -7.23 -1.10 -4.03
C SER A 408 -8.07 -2.38 -4.02
N THR A 409 -9.23 -2.36 -3.34
CA THR A 409 -10.00 -3.57 -3.07
C THR A 409 -10.84 -4.04 -4.26
N LEU A 410 -11.36 -3.13 -5.09
CA LEU A 410 -12.42 -3.36 -6.09
C LEU A 410 -13.68 -4.03 -5.51
N SER A 411 -13.93 -3.88 -4.20
CA SER A 411 -14.93 -4.65 -3.45
C SER A 411 -16.30 -4.73 -4.16
N GLY A 412 -16.88 -3.58 -4.51
CA GLY A 412 -18.22 -3.52 -5.10
C GLY A 412 -18.32 -4.15 -6.50
N MET A 413 -17.22 -4.12 -7.28
CA MET A 413 -17.16 -4.81 -8.57
C MET A 413 -17.14 -6.32 -8.36
N ILE A 414 -16.35 -6.79 -7.39
CA ILE A 414 -16.23 -8.22 -7.08
C ILE A 414 -17.54 -8.77 -6.53
N SER A 415 -18.15 -8.08 -5.56
CA SER A 415 -19.40 -8.52 -4.95
C SER A 415 -20.55 -8.59 -5.96
N VAL A 416 -20.72 -7.54 -6.79
CA VAL A 416 -21.75 -7.55 -7.83
C VAL A 416 -21.51 -8.68 -8.84
N ASN A 417 -20.25 -8.94 -9.23
CA ASN A 417 -19.97 -10.02 -10.17
C ASN A 417 -20.29 -11.39 -9.58
N LYS A 418 -19.85 -11.67 -8.35
CA LYS A 418 -20.18 -12.93 -7.64
C LYS A 418 -21.68 -13.12 -7.49
N PHE A 419 -22.42 -12.05 -7.19
CA PHE A 419 -23.88 -12.06 -7.14
C PHE A 419 -24.52 -12.39 -8.49
N VAL A 420 -24.02 -11.82 -9.59
CA VAL A 420 -24.51 -12.09 -10.95
C VAL A 420 -24.27 -13.55 -11.36
N PHE A 421 -23.12 -14.10 -11.00
CA PHE A 421 -22.73 -15.49 -11.28
C PHE A 421 -23.41 -16.52 -10.36
N GLU A 422 -24.18 -16.07 -9.37
CA GLU A 422 -24.84 -16.87 -8.33
C GLU A 422 -23.85 -17.62 -7.43
N GLU A 423 -22.68 -17.03 -7.22
CA GLU A 423 -21.65 -17.50 -6.28
C GLU A 423 -21.75 -16.81 -4.92
N ASP A 424 -22.56 -15.75 -4.82
CA ASP A 424 -22.89 -15.03 -3.60
C ASP A 424 -24.36 -14.58 -3.63
N ASN A 425 -24.95 -14.41 -2.45
CA ASN A 425 -26.36 -14.05 -2.26
C ASN A 425 -26.57 -12.53 -2.12
N SER A 426 -25.50 -11.75 -1.96
CA SER A 426 -25.58 -10.29 -1.78
C SER A 426 -24.62 -9.55 -2.71
N PRO A 427 -25.04 -8.42 -3.32
CA PRO A 427 -24.16 -7.54 -4.07
C PRO A 427 -23.35 -6.57 -3.20
N ASP A 428 -23.44 -6.65 -1.87
CA ASP A 428 -22.86 -5.69 -0.94
C ASP A 428 -21.80 -6.28 0.01
N ASN A 429 -21.35 -7.50 -0.23
CA ASN A 429 -20.34 -8.15 0.61
C ASN A 429 -18.94 -7.55 0.37
N PRO A 430 -18.13 -7.33 1.43
CA PRO A 430 -16.80 -6.78 1.28
C PRO A 430 -15.83 -7.82 0.69
N TYR A 431 -15.05 -7.41 -0.30
CA TYR A 431 -14.03 -8.23 -0.94
C TYR A 431 -12.73 -7.46 -1.18
N HIS A 432 -11.66 -8.20 -1.46
CA HIS A 432 -10.38 -7.63 -1.86
C HIS A 432 -9.86 -8.35 -3.10
N VAL A 433 -9.44 -7.58 -4.11
CA VAL A 433 -8.98 -8.09 -5.42
C VAL A 433 -7.84 -9.11 -5.32
N LYS A 434 -6.88 -8.90 -4.41
CA LYS A 434 -5.80 -9.86 -4.11
C LYS A 434 -6.26 -11.24 -3.68
N ASN A 435 -7.48 -11.38 -3.16
CA ASN A 435 -8.02 -12.64 -2.66
C ASN A 435 -8.85 -13.39 -3.71
N LEU A 436 -8.86 -12.94 -4.97
CA LEU A 436 -9.59 -13.61 -6.04
C LEU A 436 -9.03 -15.00 -6.31
N GLY A 437 -9.91 -16.00 -6.27
CA GLY A 437 -9.61 -17.38 -6.62
C GLY A 437 -9.76 -17.69 -8.12
N ASN A 438 -10.38 -18.84 -8.40
CA ASN A 438 -10.53 -19.43 -9.74
C ASN A 438 -11.96 -19.95 -10.00
N SER A 439 -12.96 -19.40 -9.30
CA SER A 439 -14.37 -19.64 -9.61
C SER A 439 -14.76 -19.01 -10.96
N ALA A 440 -15.99 -19.21 -11.43
CA ALA A 440 -16.42 -18.67 -12.71
C ALA A 440 -16.45 -17.13 -12.64
N ALA A 441 -17.02 -16.56 -11.57
CA ALA A 441 -17.04 -15.12 -11.36
C ALA A 441 -15.64 -14.53 -11.21
N GLU A 442 -14.75 -15.19 -10.46
CA GLU A 442 -13.40 -14.67 -10.21
C GLU A 442 -12.53 -14.79 -11.47
N SER A 443 -12.64 -15.87 -12.24
CA SER A 443 -11.93 -16.01 -13.51
C SER A 443 -12.41 -15.01 -14.57
N HIS A 444 -13.72 -14.71 -14.61
CA HIS A 444 -14.28 -13.65 -15.46
C HIS A 444 -13.66 -12.29 -15.15
N LEU A 445 -13.61 -11.92 -13.86
CA LEU A 445 -12.95 -10.69 -13.41
C LEU A 445 -11.46 -10.65 -13.77
N ARG A 446 -10.75 -11.78 -13.55
CA ARG A 446 -9.32 -11.91 -13.86
C ARG A 446 -9.04 -11.80 -15.35
N ASN A 447 -9.93 -12.28 -16.21
CA ASN A 447 -9.73 -12.20 -17.66
C ASN A 447 -10.05 -10.80 -18.21
N LEU A 448 -11.05 -10.10 -17.67
CA LEU A 448 -11.61 -8.92 -18.33
C LEU A 448 -11.47 -7.60 -17.58
N CYS A 449 -11.47 -7.61 -16.24
CA CYS A 449 -11.81 -6.41 -15.45
C CYS A 449 -10.72 -5.92 -14.48
N VAL A 450 -9.91 -6.80 -13.89
CA VAL A 450 -9.09 -6.46 -12.69
C VAL A 450 -7.73 -5.81 -12.98
N SER A 451 -7.54 -5.14 -14.11
CA SER A 451 -6.29 -4.42 -14.40
C SER A 451 -6.22 -2.99 -13.84
N CYS A 452 -7.34 -2.45 -13.34
CA CYS A 452 -7.51 -1.03 -13.02
C CYS A 452 -7.38 -0.66 -11.53
N HIS A 453 -7.00 -1.59 -10.65
CA HIS A 453 -6.78 -1.28 -9.23
C HIS A 453 -5.38 -0.73 -8.98
N ILE A 454 -5.23 0.14 -7.97
CA ILE A 454 -3.93 0.77 -7.67
C ILE A 454 -2.87 -0.23 -7.20
N GLY A 455 -3.30 -1.36 -6.62
CA GLY A 455 -2.42 -2.47 -6.26
C GLY A 455 -1.88 -3.27 -7.45
N ASN A 456 -2.29 -2.98 -8.69
CA ASN A 456 -1.73 -3.62 -9.87
C ASN A 456 -0.29 -3.13 -10.03
N GLU A 457 0.66 -4.06 -10.18
CA GLU A 457 2.08 -3.74 -10.23
C GLU A 457 2.43 -3.06 -11.55
N LYS A 458 3.08 -1.90 -11.47
CA LYS A 458 3.69 -1.28 -12.65
C LYS A 458 5.03 -1.96 -12.91
N THR A 459 5.20 -2.54 -14.09
CA THR A 459 6.40 -3.28 -14.50
C THR A 459 7.28 -2.50 -15.46
N GLU A 460 6.73 -1.49 -16.13
CA GLU A 460 7.40 -0.69 -17.15
C GLU A 460 7.64 0.74 -16.70
N LEU A 461 8.76 1.33 -17.13
CA LEU A 461 9.09 2.72 -16.90
C LEU A 461 8.26 3.62 -17.83
N GLY A 462 7.80 4.76 -17.31
CA GLY A 462 7.08 5.75 -18.11
C GLY A 462 5.84 6.30 -17.40
N PRO A 463 5.17 7.29 -18.03
CA PRO A 463 3.96 7.88 -17.49
C PRO A 463 2.81 6.85 -17.39
N ILE A 464 1.80 7.20 -16.61
CA ILE A 464 0.56 6.44 -16.54
C ILE A 464 -0.28 6.72 -17.80
N THR A 465 -0.69 5.65 -18.48
CA THR A 465 -1.62 5.69 -19.62
C THR A 465 -2.69 4.62 -19.41
N GLN A 466 -3.66 4.53 -20.32
CA GLN A 466 -4.63 3.44 -20.40
C GLN A 466 -4.00 2.05 -20.62
N LEU A 467 -2.70 1.98 -20.95
CA LEU A 467 -1.94 0.74 -21.06
C LEU A 467 -0.94 0.54 -19.90
N SER A 468 -0.37 1.62 -19.35
CA SER A 468 0.70 1.57 -18.34
C SER A 468 0.25 1.90 -16.89
N ARG A 469 -1.01 1.60 -16.58
CA ARG A 469 -1.69 1.87 -15.29
C ARG A 469 -1.16 1.07 -14.10
N GLY A 470 -1.60 1.45 -12.89
CA GLY A 470 -1.18 0.82 -11.63
C GLY A 470 0.06 1.48 -11.01
N GLY A 471 0.72 0.75 -10.13
CA GLY A 471 1.97 1.17 -9.48
C GLY A 471 1.81 1.83 -8.11
N GLY A 472 0.70 1.55 -7.41
CA GLY A 472 0.43 2.04 -6.07
C GLY A 472 0.48 3.57 -6.00
N CYS A 473 1.40 4.11 -5.20
CA CYS A 473 1.61 5.56 -5.05
C CYS A 473 1.94 6.24 -6.38
N ASN A 474 2.65 5.54 -7.28
CA ASN A 474 3.09 6.09 -8.57
C ASN A 474 1.93 6.31 -9.54
N ALA A 475 0.81 5.63 -9.35
CA ALA A 475 -0.38 5.80 -10.18
C ALA A 475 -0.86 7.26 -10.21
N CYS A 476 -0.68 7.98 -9.10
CA CYS A 476 -1.13 9.38 -8.96
C CYS A 476 0.02 10.38 -8.84
N HIS A 477 1.15 10.00 -8.21
CA HIS A 477 2.19 10.97 -7.85
C HIS A 477 3.32 11.09 -8.86
N LEU A 478 3.48 10.14 -9.78
CA LEU A 478 4.59 10.09 -10.72
C LEU A 478 4.38 11.00 -11.93
N ASN A 479 5.15 12.08 -12.01
CA ASN A 479 5.05 13.09 -13.04
C ASN A 479 6.30 13.12 -13.93
N TYR A 480 6.10 13.02 -15.25
CA TYR A 480 7.17 13.18 -16.23
C TYR A 480 7.04 14.52 -16.96
N THR A 481 8.12 15.31 -16.96
CA THR A 481 8.24 16.46 -17.89
C THR A 481 8.45 15.95 -19.33
N ASN A 482 8.22 16.80 -20.32
CA ASN A 482 8.41 16.43 -21.72
C ASN A 482 9.86 16.01 -22.01
N GLU A 483 10.82 16.68 -21.38
CA GLU A 483 12.25 16.38 -21.48
C GLU A 483 12.57 15.02 -20.84
N ALA A 484 12.00 14.72 -19.67
CA ALA A 484 12.16 13.42 -19.01
C ALA A 484 11.57 12.28 -19.87
N LYS A 485 10.40 12.49 -20.48
CA LYS A 485 9.80 11.52 -21.43
C LYS A 485 10.72 11.29 -22.63
N SER A 486 11.26 12.36 -23.20
CA SER A 486 12.17 12.29 -24.34
C SER A 486 13.45 11.53 -24.00
N GLN A 487 14.09 11.84 -22.86
CA GLN A 487 15.30 11.12 -22.42
C GLN A 487 15.02 9.64 -22.14
N LEU A 488 13.89 9.32 -21.49
CA LEU A 488 13.48 7.93 -21.27
C LEU A 488 13.24 7.19 -22.59
N SER A 489 12.59 7.84 -23.57
CA SER A 489 12.37 7.23 -24.89
C SER A 489 13.69 6.93 -25.61
N LEU A 490 14.66 7.84 -25.54
CA LEU A 490 15.99 7.62 -26.13
C LEU A 490 16.74 6.49 -25.41
N TYR A 491 16.69 6.46 -24.07
CA TYR A 491 17.31 5.40 -23.28
C TYR A 491 16.69 4.03 -23.57
N THR A 492 15.37 3.95 -23.70
CA THR A 492 14.66 2.68 -23.94
C THR A 492 14.91 2.15 -25.35
N LYS A 493 15.10 3.03 -26.34
CA LYS A 493 15.45 2.66 -27.72
C LYS A 493 16.92 2.31 -27.90
N ASN A 494 17.80 2.80 -27.02
CA ASN A 494 19.23 2.54 -27.11
C ASN A 494 19.59 1.15 -26.57
N ILE A 495 20.05 0.26 -27.46
CA ILE A 495 20.43 -1.12 -27.13
C ILE A 495 21.65 -1.16 -26.20
N SER A 496 22.64 -0.28 -26.40
CA SER A 496 23.87 -0.28 -25.60
C SER A 496 23.69 0.34 -24.21
N LYS A 497 22.66 1.18 -24.02
CA LYS A 497 22.35 1.89 -22.77
C LYS A 497 23.51 2.76 -22.22
N ASP A 498 24.40 3.22 -23.11
CA ASP A 498 25.59 4.00 -22.72
C ASP A 498 25.26 5.43 -22.27
N THR A 499 24.07 5.94 -22.62
CA THR A 499 23.61 7.28 -22.23
C THR A 499 22.50 7.16 -21.21
N LEU A 500 22.77 7.58 -19.97
CA LEU A 500 21.80 7.56 -18.88
C LEU A 500 20.90 8.81 -18.90
N PRO A 501 19.59 8.68 -18.61
CA PRO A 501 18.74 9.84 -18.34
C PRO A 501 19.26 10.65 -17.16
N LEU A 502 19.33 11.97 -17.32
CA LEU A 502 19.73 12.90 -16.24
C LEU A 502 18.53 13.54 -15.54
N LEU A 503 17.35 13.49 -16.17
CA LEU A 503 16.09 13.95 -15.60
C LEU A 503 15.30 12.78 -15.03
N HIS A 504 15.14 12.79 -13.72
CA HIS A 504 14.29 11.88 -12.98
C HIS A 504 12.82 12.35 -13.02
N PRO A 505 11.83 11.45 -13.13
CA PRO A 505 10.43 11.83 -12.97
C PRO A 505 10.13 12.28 -11.54
N SER A 506 9.33 13.33 -11.38
CA SER A 506 9.07 13.89 -10.05
C SER A 506 7.94 13.15 -9.33
N LEU A 507 8.09 12.91 -8.02
CA LEU A 507 6.98 12.55 -7.13
C LEU A 507 6.39 13.83 -6.53
N SER A 508 5.14 14.15 -6.86
CA SER A 508 4.54 15.44 -6.53
C SER A 508 3.05 15.37 -6.22
N LEU A 509 2.50 16.47 -5.70
CA LEU A 509 1.05 16.67 -5.50
C LEU A 509 0.35 17.25 -6.74
N ASN A 510 1.05 17.37 -7.87
CA ASN A 510 0.50 17.82 -9.15
C ASN A 510 -0.18 16.64 -9.86
N ILE A 511 -1.37 16.28 -9.41
CA ILE A 511 -2.12 15.13 -9.93
C ILE A 511 -3.14 15.66 -10.95
N THR A 512 -2.86 15.47 -12.24
CA THR A 512 -3.74 15.88 -13.36
C THR A 512 -4.79 14.81 -13.69
N ASN A 513 -5.77 15.15 -14.53
CA ASN A 513 -6.76 14.19 -15.02
C ASN A 513 -6.13 12.99 -15.76
N ASP A 514 -4.95 13.14 -16.38
CA ASP A 514 -4.25 12.04 -17.07
C ASP A 514 -3.93 10.86 -16.13
N HIS A 515 -3.62 11.16 -14.87
CA HIS A 515 -3.37 10.13 -13.86
C HIS A 515 -4.65 9.33 -13.56
N CYS A 516 -5.79 10.02 -13.46
CA CYS A 516 -7.09 9.38 -13.29
C CYS A 516 -7.48 8.60 -14.56
N PHE A 517 -7.22 9.16 -15.74
CA PHE A 517 -7.55 8.58 -17.04
C PHE A 517 -6.92 7.20 -17.24
N GLY A 518 -5.68 6.96 -16.78
CA GLY A 518 -5.03 5.65 -16.92
C GLY A 518 -5.86 4.48 -16.36
N CYS A 519 -6.56 4.69 -15.24
CA CYS A 519 -7.45 3.68 -14.63
C CYS A 519 -8.93 3.90 -14.96
N HIS A 520 -9.37 5.14 -15.13
CA HIS A 520 -10.78 5.52 -15.29
C HIS A 520 -11.22 5.78 -16.75
N SER A 521 -10.42 5.38 -17.72
CA SER A 521 -10.76 5.39 -19.16
C SER A 521 -11.56 4.17 -19.63
N ARG A 522 -11.70 3.11 -18.81
CA ARG A 522 -12.40 1.87 -19.18
C ARG A 522 -13.64 1.63 -18.33
N SER A 523 -13.50 1.07 -17.13
CA SER A 523 -14.64 0.73 -16.28
C SER A 523 -15.38 2.00 -15.82
N GLY A 524 -16.62 2.17 -16.27
CA GLY A 524 -17.45 3.34 -16.01
C GLY A 524 -17.08 4.61 -16.80
N ARG A 525 -15.99 4.59 -17.59
CA ARG A 525 -15.53 5.70 -18.45
C ARG A 525 -15.53 7.07 -17.75
N ILE A 526 -15.20 7.11 -16.46
CA ILE A 526 -15.39 8.28 -15.60
C ILE A 526 -14.56 9.47 -16.12
N SER A 527 -13.28 9.25 -16.44
CA SER A 527 -12.40 10.34 -16.87
C SER A 527 -12.81 10.89 -18.23
N THR A 528 -13.21 10.02 -19.15
CA THR A 528 -13.64 10.41 -20.49
C THR A 528 -15.00 11.11 -20.45
N ASN A 529 -15.94 10.64 -19.63
CA ASN A 529 -17.23 11.32 -19.46
C ASN A 529 -17.07 12.73 -18.89
N TYR A 530 -16.17 12.92 -17.91
CA TYR A 530 -15.87 14.23 -17.32
C TYR A 530 -15.39 15.23 -18.38
N GLU A 531 -14.58 14.75 -19.32
CA GLU A 531 -14.11 15.49 -20.50
C GLU A 531 -15.16 15.61 -21.63
N GLY A 532 -16.26 14.85 -21.56
CA GLY A 532 -17.35 14.88 -22.54
C GLY A 532 -17.29 13.81 -23.63
N TRP A 533 -16.41 12.82 -23.52
CA TRP A 533 -16.17 11.76 -24.50
C TRP A 533 -16.91 10.46 -24.14
N HIS A 534 -17.69 9.93 -25.08
CA HIS A 534 -18.44 8.67 -24.95
C HIS A 534 -17.89 7.58 -25.87
N GLU A 535 -17.68 6.38 -25.35
CA GLU A 535 -17.15 5.24 -26.12
C GLU A 535 -18.17 4.77 -27.18
N THR A 536 -17.68 4.47 -28.38
CA THR A 536 -18.50 4.00 -29.52
C THR A 536 -18.14 2.57 -29.91
N LYS A 537 -18.91 2.00 -30.85
CA LYS A 537 -18.59 0.72 -31.51
C LYS A 537 -17.80 0.89 -32.82
N LEU A 538 -17.40 2.13 -33.14
CA LEU A 538 -16.66 2.42 -34.36
C LEU A 538 -15.24 1.85 -34.24
N ARG A 539 -14.66 1.48 -35.39
CA ARG A 539 -13.26 1.07 -35.51
C ARG A 539 -12.41 2.26 -35.92
N PRO A 540 -11.13 2.33 -35.52
CA PRO A 540 -10.22 3.41 -35.92
C PRO A 540 -10.19 3.62 -37.43
N ASP A 541 -10.15 2.55 -38.22
CA ASP A 541 -10.10 2.62 -39.70
C ASP A 541 -11.30 3.33 -40.34
N ASN A 542 -12.41 3.47 -39.60
CA ASN A 542 -13.65 4.06 -40.09
C ASN A 542 -13.80 5.54 -39.70
N VAL A 543 -12.84 6.12 -38.97
CA VAL A 543 -12.92 7.48 -38.45
C VAL A 543 -11.58 8.21 -38.54
N GLU A 544 -11.62 9.52 -38.71
CA GLU A 544 -10.45 10.38 -38.56
C GLU A 544 -10.54 11.15 -37.25
N GLU A 545 -9.39 11.28 -36.58
CA GLU A 545 -9.28 12.05 -35.34
C GLU A 545 -9.65 13.52 -35.60
N SER A 546 -10.56 14.06 -34.80
CA SER A 546 -11.17 15.38 -35.00
C SER A 546 -11.80 15.90 -33.71
N ASP A 547 -12.35 17.11 -33.72
CA ASP A 547 -13.13 17.64 -32.59
C ASP A 547 -14.35 16.77 -32.23
N ARG A 548 -14.79 15.90 -33.14
CA ARG A 548 -15.89 14.97 -32.93
C ARG A 548 -15.44 13.61 -32.41
N TYR A 549 -14.29 13.10 -32.86
CA TYR A 549 -13.82 11.75 -32.55
C TYR A 549 -12.41 11.75 -31.98
N ARG A 550 -12.23 11.00 -30.89
CA ARG A 550 -10.93 10.73 -30.25
C ARG A 550 -10.60 9.25 -30.32
N ILE A 551 -9.38 8.92 -30.75
CA ILE A 551 -8.88 7.54 -30.83
C ILE A 551 -7.86 7.33 -29.70
N LEU A 552 -7.99 6.25 -28.94
CA LEU A 552 -7.07 5.91 -27.86
C LEU A 552 -5.96 4.94 -28.34
N GLU A 553 -4.85 4.85 -27.59
CA GLU A 553 -3.75 3.89 -27.86
C GLU A 553 -4.22 2.42 -27.88
N ASP A 554 -5.35 2.09 -27.25
CA ASP A 554 -5.96 0.75 -27.27
C ASP A 554 -7.05 0.62 -28.34
N GLU A 555 -7.00 1.48 -29.37
CA GLU A 555 -7.84 1.48 -30.57
C GLU A 555 -9.35 1.76 -30.33
N ARG A 556 -9.75 2.08 -29.10
CA ARG A 556 -11.13 2.49 -28.84
C ARG A 556 -11.42 3.88 -29.39
N VAL A 557 -12.58 4.02 -30.03
CA VAL A 557 -13.07 5.28 -30.62
C VAL A 557 -14.12 5.92 -29.72
N PHE A 558 -13.92 7.18 -29.39
CA PHE A 558 -14.85 7.99 -28.58
C PHE A 558 -15.45 9.12 -29.42
N GLU A 559 -16.72 9.44 -29.17
CA GLU A 559 -17.43 10.59 -29.75
C GLU A 559 -17.70 11.65 -28.69
N PHE A 560 -17.56 12.92 -29.04
CA PHE A 560 -17.87 14.04 -28.15
C PHE A 560 -19.39 14.23 -27.98
N VAL A 561 -19.84 14.36 -26.73
CA VAL A 561 -21.25 14.59 -26.37
C VAL A 561 -21.42 15.95 -25.70
N LYS A 562 -21.01 16.05 -24.43
CA LYS A 562 -21.02 17.29 -23.64
C LYS A 562 -20.18 17.10 -22.39
N ALA A 563 -19.19 17.95 -22.19
CA ALA A 563 -18.32 17.93 -21.01
C ALA A 563 -19.07 18.34 -19.72
N ASP A 564 -18.50 17.96 -18.57
CA ASP A 564 -18.95 18.42 -17.26
C ASP A 564 -18.64 19.92 -17.07
N VAL A 565 -19.55 20.66 -16.45
CA VAL A 565 -19.37 22.10 -16.20
C VAL A 565 -18.17 22.39 -15.31
N HIS A 566 -17.80 21.49 -14.40
CA HIS A 566 -16.61 21.66 -13.55
C HIS A 566 -15.32 21.44 -14.35
N HIS A 567 -15.33 20.50 -15.30
CA HIS A 567 -14.22 20.31 -16.23
C HIS A 567 -14.02 21.57 -17.07
N VAL A 568 -15.10 22.08 -17.67
CA VAL A 568 -15.09 23.33 -18.46
C VAL A 568 -14.63 24.53 -17.61
N ALA A 569 -14.96 24.56 -16.33
CA ALA A 569 -14.50 25.60 -15.40
C ALA A 569 -12.98 25.51 -15.10
N GLY A 570 -12.33 24.41 -15.45
CA GLY A 570 -10.89 24.17 -15.28
C GLY A 570 -10.53 23.40 -14.02
N MET A 571 -11.46 22.61 -13.46
CA MET A 571 -11.23 21.74 -12.31
C MET A 571 -10.67 20.38 -12.74
N ASP A 572 -9.66 19.89 -12.04
CA ASP A 572 -9.18 18.51 -12.15
C ASP A 572 -9.98 17.59 -11.21
N CYS A 573 -9.94 16.27 -11.41
CA CYS A 573 -10.64 15.30 -10.56
C CYS A 573 -10.31 15.50 -9.07
N ILE A 574 -9.05 15.81 -8.75
CA ILE A 574 -8.60 16.06 -7.38
C ILE A 574 -9.19 17.33 -6.78
N ASP A 575 -9.80 18.24 -7.53
CA ASP A 575 -10.44 19.42 -6.95
C ASP A 575 -11.70 19.08 -6.17
N CYS A 576 -12.41 18.03 -6.62
CA CYS A 576 -13.59 17.46 -5.97
C CYS A 576 -13.27 16.24 -5.09
N HIS A 577 -12.04 15.70 -5.16
CA HIS A 577 -11.64 14.53 -4.38
C HIS A 577 -10.50 14.80 -3.40
N ASN A 578 -10.55 14.19 -2.22
CA ASN A 578 -9.50 14.31 -1.20
C ASN A 578 -8.70 13.00 -1.00
N SER A 579 -7.64 13.05 -0.19
CA SER A 579 -6.77 11.89 0.07
C SER A 579 -7.49 10.77 0.83
N TYR A 580 -8.47 11.09 1.69
CA TYR A 580 -9.26 10.09 2.42
C TYR A 580 -10.26 9.34 1.53
N GLU A 581 -10.61 9.91 0.37
CA GLU A 581 -11.40 9.24 -0.66
C GLU A 581 -10.51 8.40 -1.58
N THR A 582 -9.41 8.95 -2.09
CA THR A 582 -8.59 8.25 -3.11
C THR A 582 -7.62 7.26 -2.50
N MET A 583 -6.98 7.62 -1.39
CA MET A 583 -6.04 6.76 -0.64
C MET A 583 -6.72 6.02 0.52
N GLY A 584 -8.02 6.23 0.72
CA GLY A 584 -8.80 5.63 1.81
C GLY A 584 -8.61 6.31 3.16
N ASP A 585 -9.55 6.07 4.07
CA ASP A 585 -9.56 6.56 5.45
C ASP A 585 -9.28 5.44 6.48
N GLY A 586 -8.90 4.26 5.99
CA GLY A 586 -8.63 3.06 6.80
C GLY A 586 -9.83 2.12 6.93
N ASN A 587 -11.05 2.58 6.62
CA ASN A 587 -12.23 1.73 6.63
C ASN A 587 -12.39 0.96 5.32
N LEU A 588 -12.99 -0.22 5.41
CA LEU A 588 -13.44 -0.99 4.25
C LEU A 588 -14.85 -0.52 3.84
N TYR A 589 -15.04 -0.38 2.54
CA TYR A 589 -16.33 -0.03 1.95
C TYR A 589 -16.77 -1.09 0.96
N SER A 590 -18.06 -1.38 0.94
CA SER A 590 -18.64 -2.29 -0.05
C SER A 590 -18.65 -1.63 -1.43
N HIS A 591 -19.08 -0.37 -1.52
CA HIS A 591 -19.21 0.35 -2.79
C HIS A 591 -18.54 1.73 -2.78
N LYS A 592 -18.19 2.22 -3.98
CA LYS A 592 -17.44 3.48 -4.15
C LYS A 592 -18.17 4.69 -3.55
N GLU A 593 -19.48 4.76 -3.69
CA GLU A 593 -20.31 5.85 -3.17
C GLU A 593 -20.33 5.95 -1.64
N ASP A 594 -20.00 4.86 -0.95
CA ASP A 594 -19.95 4.83 0.52
C ASP A 594 -18.67 5.51 1.02
N GLN A 595 -17.58 5.36 0.27
CA GLN A 595 -16.27 5.96 0.56
C GLN A 595 -16.21 7.46 0.22
N VAL A 596 -17.01 7.92 -0.76
CA VAL A 596 -17.08 9.35 -1.13
C VAL A 596 -17.51 10.21 0.08
N LYS A 597 -16.76 11.28 0.31
CA LYS A 597 -16.83 12.21 1.44
C LYS A 597 -17.38 13.59 1.05
N ILE A 598 -17.23 14.00 -0.21
CA ILE A 598 -17.64 15.31 -0.72
C ILE A 598 -18.98 15.19 -1.44
N GLU A 599 -19.95 16.05 -1.08
CA GLU A 599 -21.28 16.14 -1.71
C GLU A 599 -21.46 17.52 -2.38
N CYS A 600 -22.40 17.62 -3.33
CA CYS A 600 -22.67 18.88 -4.04
C CYS A 600 -22.98 20.04 -3.08
N ILE A 601 -23.70 19.76 -1.99
CA ILE A 601 -24.13 20.76 -1.00
C ILE A 601 -22.99 21.28 -0.11
N ASP A 602 -21.84 20.60 -0.10
CA ASP A 602 -20.66 21.06 0.64
C ASP A 602 -20.02 22.27 -0.05
N CYS A 603 -20.19 22.39 -1.37
CA CYS A 603 -19.70 23.50 -2.18
C CYS A 603 -20.85 24.44 -2.60
N HIS A 604 -21.98 23.89 -3.02
CA HIS A 604 -23.17 24.66 -3.42
C HIS A 604 -24.12 24.85 -2.25
N LEU A 605 -23.77 25.84 -1.42
CA LEU A 605 -24.38 26.07 -0.12
C LEU A 605 -25.87 26.44 -0.21
N THR A 606 -26.71 25.69 0.49
CA THR A 606 -28.15 25.97 0.67
C THR A 606 -28.47 26.70 1.97
N SER A 607 -27.48 26.80 2.87
CA SER A 607 -27.56 27.43 4.18
C SER A 607 -26.18 28.00 4.56
N ALA A 608 -26.06 28.62 5.74
CA ALA A 608 -24.79 29.18 6.18
C ALA A 608 -23.67 28.11 6.18
N PRO A 609 -22.46 28.42 5.67
CA PRO A 609 -21.39 27.44 5.55
C PRO A 609 -20.90 26.98 6.92
N GLN A 610 -20.72 25.67 7.08
CA GLN A 610 -19.91 25.14 8.17
C GLN A 610 -18.45 25.42 7.83
N THR A 611 -17.77 26.16 8.72
CA THR A 611 -16.39 26.59 8.47
C THR A 611 -15.47 26.31 9.64
N ALA A 612 -14.18 26.15 9.34
CA ALA A 612 -13.14 25.97 10.35
C ALA A 612 -11.84 26.67 9.94
N ASN A 613 -10.99 26.94 10.93
CA ASN A 613 -9.68 27.55 10.73
C ASN A 613 -8.62 26.48 10.49
N ILE A 614 -7.58 26.83 9.75
CA ILE A 614 -6.46 25.92 9.44
C ILE A 614 -5.84 25.25 10.68
N ASN A 615 -5.79 25.97 11.80
CA ASN A 615 -5.23 25.47 13.07
C ASN A 615 -5.99 24.28 13.67
N SER A 616 -7.24 24.03 13.27
CA SER A 616 -8.04 22.90 13.75
C SER A 616 -7.96 21.67 12.85
N PHE A 617 -7.20 21.71 11.75
CA PHE A 617 -7.11 20.58 10.82
C PHE A 617 -6.12 19.53 11.31
N ASP A 618 -6.30 18.31 10.81
CA ASP A 618 -5.34 17.23 11.01
C ASP A 618 -3.98 17.57 10.36
N ALA A 619 -2.95 16.80 10.74
CA ALA A 619 -1.58 17.04 10.28
C ALA A 619 -1.41 16.88 8.77
N GLU A 620 -2.15 15.96 8.14
CA GLU A 620 -2.06 15.68 6.71
C GLU A 620 -2.68 16.81 5.89
N SER A 621 -3.92 17.21 6.20
CA SER A 621 -4.59 18.35 5.57
C SER A 621 -3.74 19.62 5.66
N ASN A 622 -3.19 19.90 6.85
CA ASN A 622 -2.28 21.01 7.07
C ASN A 622 -1.01 20.94 6.20
N LYS A 623 -0.40 19.76 6.11
CA LYS A 623 0.81 19.54 5.29
C LYS A 623 0.51 19.72 3.81
N ILE A 624 -0.61 19.21 3.31
CA ILE A 624 -1.02 19.35 1.91
C ILE A 624 -1.25 20.83 1.56
N ILE A 625 -1.94 21.60 2.41
CA ILE A 625 -2.16 23.05 2.18
C ILE A 625 -0.82 23.78 2.06
N LYS A 626 0.11 23.54 3.00
CA LYS A 626 1.46 24.14 3.00
C LYS A 626 2.23 23.78 1.72
N LEU A 627 2.22 22.52 1.33
CA LEU A 627 2.94 22.04 0.13
C LEU A 627 2.36 22.60 -1.18
N ARG A 628 1.05 22.86 -1.23
CA ARG A 628 0.42 23.49 -2.41
C ARG A 628 0.77 24.97 -2.57
N LYS A 629 1.35 25.60 -1.54
CA LYS A 629 1.77 27.01 -1.55
C LYS A 629 0.62 27.93 -2.01
N ILE A 630 -0.60 27.67 -1.52
CA ILE A 630 -1.78 28.53 -1.73
C ILE A 630 -1.97 29.37 -0.47
N ASN A 631 -2.08 30.69 -0.64
CA ASN A 631 -2.20 31.61 0.47
C ASN A 631 -3.68 31.80 0.87
N PHE A 632 -4.04 31.30 2.05
CA PHE A 632 -5.38 31.43 2.66
C PHE A 632 -5.35 32.26 3.95
N THR A 633 -4.40 33.20 4.10
CA THR A 633 -4.17 33.92 5.36
C THR A 633 -5.47 34.57 5.87
N GLY A 634 -5.86 34.22 7.10
CA GLY A 634 -7.03 34.77 7.80
C GLY A 634 -8.39 34.25 7.31
N GLN A 635 -8.43 33.34 6.35
CA GLN A 635 -9.67 32.81 5.77
C GLN A 635 -10.11 31.52 6.46
N LYS A 636 -11.43 31.30 6.49
CA LYS A 636 -12.02 30.05 6.96
C LYS A 636 -12.32 29.13 5.79
N PHE A 637 -12.11 27.83 5.96
CA PHE A 637 -12.36 26.83 4.93
C PHE A 637 -13.73 26.18 5.13
N LEU A 638 -14.33 25.66 4.06
CA LEU A 638 -15.54 24.86 4.18
C LEU A 638 -15.23 23.49 4.81
N ILE A 639 -16.19 22.95 5.55
CA ILE A 639 -16.14 21.60 6.12
C ILE A 639 -17.20 20.74 5.44
N GLY A 640 -16.81 19.55 4.99
CA GLY A 640 -17.75 18.59 4.41
C GLY A 640 -18.74 18.09 5.46
N LYS A 641 -20.04 18.18 5.17
CA LYS A 641 -21.11 17.90 6.13
C LYS A 641 -21.15 16.43 6.56
N LYS A 642 -20.95 15.51 5.60
CA LYS A 642 -20.95 14.06 5.85
C LYS A 642 -19.69 13.60 6.59
N SER A 643 -18.54 14.17 6.25
CA SER A 643 -17.23 13.63 6.63
C SER A 643 -16.55 14.36 7.78
N GLY A 644 -16.87 15.64 8.00
CA GLY A 644 -16.16 16.50 8.94
C GLY A 644 -14.77 16.93 8.47
N TYR A 645 -14.31 16.47 7.30
CA TYR A 645 -13.01 16.85 6.76
C TYR A 645 -13.02 18.25 6.15
N PRO A 646 -11.91 19.00 6.25
CA PRO A 646 -11.78 20.28 5.59
C PRO A 646 -11.68 20.13 4.07
N LEU A 647 -12.41 20.97 3.35
CA LEU A 647 -12.24 21.15 1.91
C LEU A 647 -11.06 22.08 1.69
N ILE A 648 -9.85 21.50 1.70
CA ILE A 648 -8.55 22.20 1.74
C ILE A 648 -8.27 23.20 0.60
N ASN A 649 -9.12 23.20 -0.43
CA ASN A 649 -9.03 24.10 -1.58
C ASN A 649 -10.20 25.08 -1.65
N THR A 650 -10.90 25.30 -0.54
CA THR A 650 -12.03 26.24 -0.44
C THR A 650 -11.80 27.28 0.63
N PHE A 651 -12.43 28.44 0.48
CA PHE A 651 -12.42 29.47 1.52
C PHE A 651 -13.66 30.34 1.45
N VAL A 652 -13.97 31.01 2.55
CA VAL A 652 -15.01 32.03 2.64
C VAL A 652 -14.34 33.39 2.74
N ASP A 653 -14.72 34.32 1.86
CA ASP A 653 -14.19 35.69 1.86
C ASP A 653 -14.91 36.60 2.89
N SER A 654 -14.44 37.85 3.00
CA SER A 654 -15.01 38.84 3.93
C SER A 654 -16.47 39.20 3.67
N LEU A 655 -16.99 38.87 2.48
CA LEU A 655 -18.37 39.09 2.07
C LEU A 655 -19.22 37.82 2.23
N ASN A 656 -18.71 36.80 2.94
CA ASN A 656 -19.32 35.49 3.10
C ASN A 656 -19.54 34.71 1.80
N ASN A 657 -18.83 35.04 0.72
CA ASN A 657 -18.89 34.24 -0.51
C ASN A 657 -17.94 33.05 -0.39
N ALA A 658 -18.46 31.86 -0.68
CA ALA A 658 -17.66 30.65 -0.78
C ALA A 658 -16.95 30.60 -2.13
N LYS A 659 -15.65 30.29 -2.09
CA LYS A 659 -14.78 30.18 -3.27
C LYS A 659 -13.96 28.90 -3.20
N LEU A 660 -13.58 28.40 -4.36
CA LEU A 660 -12.68 27.26 -4.54
C LEU A 660 -11.46 27.70 -5.34
N VAL A 661 -10.27 27.29 -4.94
CA VAL A 661 -9.03 27.47 -5.71
C VAL A 661 -8.65 26.13 -6.30
N THR A 662 -8.52 26.02 -7.62
CA THR A 662 -8.12 24.76 -8.24
C THR A 662 -6.69 24.38 -7.81
N LYS A 663 -6.50 23.11 -7.46
CA LYS A 663 -5.34 22.59 -6.72
C LYS A 663 -4.05 22.62 -7.55
N ASN A 664 -4.14 22.44 -8.87
CA ASN A 664 -3.00 22.49 -9.78
C ASN A 664 -2.90 23.84 -10.49
N ARG A 665 -4.00 24.31 -11.10
CA ARG A 665 -4.02 25.55 -11.90
C ARG A 665 -4.10 26.84 -11.07
N LYS A 666 -4.40 26.75 -9.77
CA LYS A 666 -4.55 27.89 -8.84
C LYS A 666 -5.58 28.93 -9.28
N LYS A 667 -6.56 28.51 -10.08
CA LYS A 667 -7.66 29.36 -10.55
C LYS A 667 -8.71 29.47 -9.46
N THR A 668 -9.12 30.68 -9.11
CA THR A 668 -10.21 30.89 -8.15
C THR A 668 -11.56 30.85 -8.86
N LEU A 669 -12.49 30.07 -8.33
CA LEU A 669 -13.84 29.86 -8.80
C LEU A 669 -14.84 30.25 -7.71
N LEU A 670 -15.94 30.88 -8.11
CA LEU A 670 -17.05 31.20 -7.20
C LEU A 670 -17.95 29.99 -7.04
N LEU A 671 -18.26 29.64 -5.79
CA LEU A 671 -19.19 28.56 -5.47
C LEU A 671 -20.60 29.14 -5.33
N ASN A 672 -21.33 29.15 -6.45
CA ASN A 672 -22.68 29.71 -6.49
C ASN A 672 -23.66 28.85 -5.67
N PRO A 673 -24.53 29.46 -4.86
CA PRO A 673 -25.61 28.73 -4.20
C PRO A 673 -26.62 28.20 -5.24
N PRO A 674 -27.36 27.13 -4.92
CA PRO A 674 -28.44 26.65 -5.77
C PRO A 674 -29.51 27.74 -5.98
N ALA A 675 -30.15 27.73 -7.15
CA ALA A 675 -31.26 28.64 -7.43
C ALA A 675 -32.45 28.34 -6.49
N ASN A 676 -33.28 29.34 -6.18
CA ASN A 676 -34.42 29.19 -5.27
C ASN A 676 -35.36 28.03 -5.68
N ILE A 677 -35.57 27.81 -6.97
CA ILE A 677 -36.40 26.70 -7.47
C ILE A 677 -35.86 25.31 -7.09
N CYS A 678 -34.55 25.18 -6.81
CA CYS A 678 -33.92 23.93 -6.38
C CYS A 678 -34.24 23.60 -4.90
N THR A 679 -34.52 24.61 -4.08
CA THR A 679 -34.75 24.47 -2.63
C THR A 679 -36.18 24.84 -2.21
N ALA A 680 -37.00 25.36 -3.12
CA ALA A 680 -38.37 25.78 -2.85
C ALA A 680 -39.33 24.60 -2.67
N GLY A 681 -40.18 24.67 -1.63
CA GLY A 681 -41.27 23.73 -1.41
C GLY A 681 -40.83 22.34 -0.97
N LYS A 682 -41.71 21.35 -1.14
CA LYS A 682 -41.48 19.94 -0.75
C LYS A 682 -41.63 18.95 -1.91
N ALA A 683 -42.03 19.41 -3.11
CA ALA A 683 -42.37 18.53 -4.23
C ALA A 683 -41.18 17.70 -4.74
N HIS A 684 -39.98 18.28 -4.75
CA HIS A 684 -38.75 17.65 -5.23
C HIS A 684 -37.71 17.41 -4.13
N LYS A 685 -38.11 17.45 -2.86
CA LYS A 685 -37.19 17.31 -1.72
C LYS A 685 -36.39 16.00 -1.70
N ASP A 686 -36.92 14.96 -2.35
CA ASP A 686 -36.28 13.64 -2.43
C ASP A 686 -35.32 13.53 -3.63
N LEU A 687 -35.29 14.49 -4.57
CA LEU A 687 -34.39 14.45 -5.72
C LEU A 687 -32.94 14.73 -5.30
N SER A 688 -32.01 13.91 -5.76
CA SER A 688 -30.58 14.25 -5.73
C SER A 688 -30.26 15.38 -6.72
N CYS A 689 -29.17 16.13 -6.46
CA CYS A 689 -28.69 17.13 -7.41
C CYS A 689 -28.34 16.51 -8.78
N SER A 690 -27.76 15.29 -8.77
CA SER A 690 -27.45 14.50 -9.97
C SER A 690 -28.71 14.16 -10.77
N SER A 691 -29.84 13.86 -10.11
CA SER A 691 -31.12 13.58 -10.81
C SER A 691 -31.57 14.72 -11.71
N CYS A 692 -31.22 15.96 -11.35
CA CYS A 692 -31.57 17.16 -12.09
C CYS A 692 -30.48 17.57 -13.08
N HIS A 693 -29.20 17.52 -12.68
CA HIS A 693 -28.10 18.15 -13.39
C HIS A 693 -27.25 17.20 -14.25
N THR A 694 -27.44 15.89 -14.15
CA THR A 694 -26.78 14.93 -15.04
C THR A 694 -27.34 15.05 -16.47
N SER A 695 -26.48 15.46 -17.41
CA SER A 695 -26.91 15.72 -18.79
C SER A 695 -26.99 14.46 -19.66
N TRP A 696 -26.16 13.46 -19.40
CA TRP A 696 -26.18 12.16 -20.07
C TRP A 696 -25.43 11.11 -19.25
N VAL A 697 -25.72 9.83 -19.45
CA VAL A 697 -24.99 8.71 -18.86
C VAL A 697 -24.64 7.70 -19.95
N PRO A 698 -23.47 7.04 -19.91
CA PRO A 698 -23.17 5.95 -20.82
C PRO A 698 -24.06 4.75 -20.51
N GLN A 699 -24.72 4.19 -21.52
CA GLN A 699 -25.60 3.04 -21.35
C GLN A 699 -25.20 1.95 -22.34
N CYS A 700 -25.16 0.71 -21.88
CA CYS A 700 -25.01 -0.48 -22.71
C CYS A 700 -26.21 -1.40 -22.45
N ILE A 701 -26.86 -1.87 -23.51
CA ILE A 701 -27.99 -2.81 -23.41
C ILE A 701 -27.63 -4.10 -24.13
N GLY A 702 -28.04 -5.24 -23.56
CA GLY A 702 -27.86 -6.56 -24.19
C GLY A 702 -26.40 -7.01 -24.26
N CYS A 703 -25.88 -7.59 -23.18
CA CYS A 703 -24.58 -8.27 -23.19
C CYS A 703 -24.75 -9.80 -23.10
N HIS A 704 -23.90 -10.54 -23.81
CA HIS A 704 -23.79 -11.99 -23.67
C HIS A 704 -22.36 -12.35 -23.34
N THR A 705 -22.16 -13.15 -22.31
CA THR A 705 -20.85 -13.60 -21.86
C THR A 705 -20.80 -15.12 -21.87
N GLU A 706 -19.81 -15.68 -22.54
CA GLU A 706 -19.59 -17.13 -22.60
C GLU A 706 -18.15 -17.50 -22.31
N TYR A 707 -17.91 -18.74 -21.88
CA TYR A 707 -16.58 -19.26 -21.64
C TYR A 707 -16.14 -20.22 -22.74
N ASN A 708 -14.95 -20.00 -23.29
CA ASN A 708 -14.31 -20.87 -24.26
C ASN A 708 -12.99 -21.45 -23.69
N PRO A 709 -12.91 -22.75 -23.36
CA PRO A 709 -11.72 -23.37 -22.80
C PRO A 709 -10.59 -23.60 -23.82
N ALA A 710 -10.85 -23.48 -25.12
CA ALA A 710 -9.86 -23.69 -26.17
C ALA A 710 -8.99 -22.45 -26.43
N ASN A 711 -9.56 -21.26 -26.22
CA ASN A 711 -8.89 -20.00 -26.45
C ASN A 711 -7.78 -19.73 -25.42
N ARG A 712 -6.88 -18.81 -25.75
CA ARG A 712 -5.90 -18.24 -24.82
C ARG A 712 -6.38 -16.87 -24.40
N SER A 713 -6.16 -16.54 -23.14
CA SER A 713 -6.50 -15.23 -22.59
C SER A 713 -5.40 -14.74 -21.67
N PHE A 714 -5.56 -13.54 -21.12
CA PHE A 714 -4.60 -12.94 -20.22
C PHE A 714 -5.21 -12.74 -18.83
N ASP A 715 -4.52 -13.22 -17.81
CA ASP A 715 -4.89 -13.04 -16.42
C ASP A 715 -4.40 -11.69 -15.91
N LEU A 716 -5.31 -10.73 -15.81
CA LEU A 716 -5.03 -9.34 -15.46
C LEU A 716 -4.62 -9.14 -14.00
N LEU A 717 -4.77 -10.15 -13.13
CA LEU A 717 -4.34 -10.05 -11.73
C LEU A 717 -2.87 -10.42 -11.55
N ILE A 718 -2.41 -11.47 -12.25
CA ILE A 718 -1.02 -11.96 -12.16
C ILE A 718 -0.17 -11.61 -13.38
N ASN A 719 -0.78 -10.93 -14.37
CA ASN A 719 -0.18 -10.50 -15.63
C ASN A 719 0.48 -11.64 -16.42
N LYS A 720 -0.27 -12.73 -16.67
CA LYS A 720 0.22 -13.89 -17.43
C LYS A 720 -0.82 -14.41 -18.41
N GLU A 721 -0.35 -14.95 -19.53
CA GLU A 721 -1.20 -15.72 -20.42
C GLU A 721 -1.68 -17.01 -19.76
N ILE A 722 -2.95 -17.33 -19.96
CA ILE A 722 -3.61 -18.55 -19.48
C ILE A 722 -4.44 -19.19 -20.59
N LYS A 723 -4.84 -20.45 -20.38
CA LYS A 723 -5.78 -21.15 -21.24
C LYS A 723 -7.21 -20.97 -20.70
N GLY A 724 -8.15 -20.75 -21.61
CA GLY A 724 -9.55 -20.46 -21.31
C GLY A 724 -9.83 -18.96 -21.33
N GLU A 725 -10.89 -18.57 -22.03
CA GLU A 725 -11.27 -17.18 -22.24
C GLU A 725 -12.75 -16.95 -21.94
N TRP A 726 -13.05 -15.86 -21.26
CA TRP A 726 -14.39 -15.28 -21.21
C TRP A 726 -14.56 -14.28 -22.35
N ILE A 727 -15.53 -14.53 -23.22
CA ILE A 727 -15.83 -13.72 -24.40
C ILE A 727 -17.07 -12.89 -24.09
N GLU A 728 -16.96 -11.56 -24.28
CA GLU A 728 -18.08 -10.63 -24.14
C GLU A 728 -18.59 -10.18 -25.51
N HIS A 729 -19.85 -10.44 -25.77
CA HIS A 729 -20.60 -9.88 -26.89
C HIS A 729 -21.39 -8.68 -26.39
N ILE A 730 -21.20 -7.56 -27.06
CA ILE A 730 -21.69 -6.26 -26.62
C ILE A 730 -22.85 -5.82 -27.53
N GLY A 731 -23.93 -5.34 -26.94
CA GLY A 731 -25.07 -4.77 -27.67
C GLY A 731 -24.85 -3.30 -28.05
N ASP A 732 -25.85 -2.45 -27.86
CA ASP A 732 -25.80 -1.04 -28.28
C ASP A 732 -25.30 -0.10 -27.17
N PHE A 733 -24.55 0.93 -27.57
CA PHE A 733 -24.06 2.00 -26.71
C PHE A 733 -24.85 3.29 -26.92
N PHE A 734 -25.21 3.97 -25.83
CA PHE A 734 -25.94 5.23 -25.85
C PHE A 734 -25.38 6.24 -24.85
N ALA A 735 -25.36 7.51 -25.24
CA ALA A 735 -25.14 8.64 -24.35
C ALA A 735 -26.43 9.45 -24.24
N GLU A 736 -27.25 9.13 -23.24
CA GLU A 736 -28.58 9.74 -23.07
C GLU A 736 -28.86 10.04 -21.61
N LEU A 737 -29.92 10.80 -21.37
CA LEU A 737 -30.44 11.10 -20.04
C LEU A 737 -30.65 9.83 -19.18
N PRO A 738 -30.34 9.86 -17.88
CA PRO A 738 -30.42 8.69 -17.01
C PRO A 738 -31.86 8.27 -16.71
N THR A 739 -32.00 6.97 -16.43
CA THR A 739 -33.16 6.41 -15.71
C THR A 739 -33.13 6.91 -14.26
N LEU A 740 -34.30 7.13 -13.66
CA LEU A 740 -34.41 7.51 -12.26
C LEU A 740 -34.94 6.34 -11.42
N GLY A 741 -34.48 6.26 -10.19
CA GLY A 741 -34.88 5.22 -9.24
C GLY A 741 -34.77 5.70 -7.82
N VAL A 742 -35.11 4.82 -6.88
CA VAL A 742 -35.07 5.12 -5.45
C VAL A 742 -33.87 4.43 -4.83
N LYS A 743 -33.09 5.18 -4.08
CA LYS A 743 -32.00 4.74 -3.21
C LYS A 743 -32.34 5.10 -1.77
N THR A 744 -32.14 4.15 -0.86
CA THR A 744 -32.29 4.37 0.58
C THR A 744 -30.93 4.66 1.20
N LYS A 745 -30.77 5.86 1.77
CA LYS A 745 -29.55 6.29 2.47
C LYS A 745 -29.75 6.08 3.96
N LYS A 746 -28.79 5.45 4.62
CA LYS A 746 -28.71 5.44 6.09
C LYS A 746 -27.98 6.70 6.54
N GLU A 747 -28.64 7.51 7.35
CA GLU A 747 -28.08 8.69 7.97
C GLU A 747 -27.21 8.30 9.18
N VAL A 748 -26.39 9.23 9.65
CA VAL A 748 -25.47 9.03 10.78
C VAL A 748 -26.23 8.68 12.08
N ASP A 749 -27.45 9.19 12.23
CA ASP A 749 -28.34 8.92 13.36
C ASP A 749 -29.12 7.58 13.23
N GLY A 750 -28.82 6.80 12.19
CA GLY A 750 -29.47 5.51 11.91
C GLY A 750 -30.82 5.61 11.20
N ARG A 751 -31.34 6.82 10.92
CA ARG A 751 -32.57 6.97 10.13
C ARG A 751 -32.32 6.61 8.67
N GLU A 752 -33.33 6.03 8.03
CA GLU A 752 -33.31 5.80 6.60
C GLU A 752 -34.04 6.92 5.87
N THR A 753 -33.36 7.54 4.90
CA THR A 753 -33.90 8.58 4.04
C THR A 753 -34.02 8.07 2.60
N ARG A 754 -35.13 8.43 1.97
CA ARG A 754 -35.42 8.12 0.57
C ARG A 754 -34.79 9.19 -0.32
N VAL A 755 -34.02 8.77 -1.31
CA VAL A 755 -33.43 9.65 -2.33
C VAL A 755 -33.78 9.11 -3.72
N ILE A 756 -34.26 9.97 -4.60
CA ILE A 756 -34.39 9.69 -6.02
C ILE A 756 -33.05 10.05 -6.67
N ASP A 757 -32.43 9.08 -7.33
CA ASP A 757 -31.11 9.24 -7.93
C ASP A 757 -31.03 8.72 -9.37
N THR A 758 -29.89 8.93 -10.01
CA THR A 758 -29.62 8.49 -11.38
C THR A 758 -29.15 7.04 -11.43
N PHE A 759 -29.71 6.30 -12.40
CA PHE A 759 -29.41 4.90 -12.66
C PHE A 759 -29.12 4.69 -14.16
N MET A 760 -28.35 3.65 -14.45
CA MET A 760 -28.11 3.14 -15.80
C MET A 760 -28.25 1.61 -15.82
N PRO A 761 -28.46 0.99 -16.99
CA PRO A 761 -28.26 -0.44 -17.17
C PRO A 761 -26.89 -0.84 -16.62
N GLY A 762 -26.87 -1.67 -15.57
CA GLY A 762 -25.63 -2.15 -14.95
C GLY A 762 -25.23 -3.50 -15.51
N MET A 763 -26.12 -4.49 -15.35
CA MET A 763 -25.97 -5.85 -15.83
C MET A 763 -27.29 -6.28 -16.47
N ILE A 764 -27.47 -6.02 -17.76
CA ILE A 764 -28.52 -6.62 -18.58
C ILE A 764 -27.83 -7.65 -19.47
N MET A 765 -27.67 -8.86 -18.94
CA MET A 765 -26.81 -9.84 -19.59
C MET A 765 -27.27 -11.28 -19.42
N THR A 766 -26.85 -12.09 -20.38
CA THR A 766 -26.90 -13.55 -20.32
C THR A 766 -25.50 -14.12 -20.13
N LEU A 767 -25.38 -15.11 -19.27
CA LEU A 767 -24.12 -15.75 -18.92
C LEU A 767 -24.20 -17.25 -19.22
N ASP A 768 -23.34 -17.77 -20.10
CA ASP A 768 -23.20 -19.19 -20.37
C ASP A 768 -21.95 -19.77 -19.67
N LYS A 769 -22.20 -20.68 -18.71
CA LYS A 769 -21.16 -21.36 -17.91
C LYS A 769 -20.90 -22.80 -18.34
N LYS A 770 -21.58 -23.34 -19.36
CA LYS A 770 -21.56 -24.79 -19.68
C LYS A 770 -20.16 -25.34 -19.88
N ASN A 771 -19.32 -24.59 -20.59
CA ASN A 771 -17.96 -25.00 -20.92
C ASN A 771 -16.95 -24.71 -19.81
N PHE A 772 -17.35 -24.03 -18.72
CA PHE A 772 -16.46 -23.74 -17.60
C PHE A 772 -16.41 -24.95 -16.65
N LYS A 773 -15.27 -25.66 -16.62
CA LYS A 773 -15.02 -26.83 -15.76
C LYS A 773 -16.11 -27.93 -15.86
N ASN A 774 -16.68 -28.14 -17.05
CA ASN A 774 -17.75 -29.12 -17.32
C ASN A 774 -18.96 -28.98 -16.39
N ASN A 775 -19.37 -27.73 -16.12
CA ASN A 775 -20.53 -27.47 -15.29
C ASN A 775 -21.82 -27.66 -16.10
N ASN A 776 -22.70 -28.57 -15.67
CA ASN A 776 -24.00 -28.83 -16.33
C ASN A 776 -25.03 -27.69 -16.10
N SER A 777 -24.61 -26.49 -15.67
CA SER A 777 -25.52 -25.40 -15.32
C SER A 777 -26.08 -24.67 -16.54
N ASN A 778 -27.36 -24.29 -16.47
CA ASN A 778 -28.06 -23.52 -17.49
C ASN A 778 -27.52 -22.10 -17.66
N THR A 779 -27.84 -21.47 -18.80
CA THR A 779 -27.63 -20.03 -19.06
C THR A 779 -28.35 -19.19 -18.00
N ILE A 780 -27.62 -18.28 -17.35
CA ILE A 780 -28.18 -17.35 -16.36
C ILE A 780 -28.55 -16.05 -17.07
N PHE A 781 -29.69 -15.47 -16.72
CA PHE A 781 -30.04 -14.10 -17.13
C PHE A 781 -30.15 -13.21 -15.89
N LYS A 782 -29.50 -12.05 -15.91
CA LYS A 782 -29.65 -11.00 -14.89
C LYS A 782 -30.01 -9.68 -15.57
N ARG A 783 -30.91 -8.94 -14.91
CA ARG A 783 -31.28 -7.56 -15.25
C ARG A 783 -31.16 -6.69 -14.01
N LEU A 784 -30.03 -6.03 -13.86
CA LEU A 784 -29.71 -5.16 -12.74
C LEU A 784 -29.37 -3.75 -13.25
N PHE A 785 -29.98 -2.73 -12.66
CA PHE A 785 -29.59 -1.34 -12.87
C PHE A 785 -28.62 -0.90 -11.77
N ALA A 786 -27.66 -0.05 -12.12
CA ALA A 786 -26.67 0.45 -11.18
C ALA A 786 -26.91 1.94 -10.88
N PRO A 787 -26.88 2.35 -9.60
CA PRO A 787 -26.75 3.76 -9.26
C PRO A 787 -25.50 4.32 -9.93
N THR A 788 -25.60 5.52 -10.48
CA THR A 788 -24.52 6.11 -11.26
C THR A 788 -24.30 7.57 -10.95
N PHE A 789 -23.03 7.97 -10.91
CA PHE A 789 -22.59 9.35 -10.97
C PHE A 789 -21.65 9.46 -12.17
N SER A 790 -22.18 9.93 -13.30
CA SER A 790 -21.55 9.85 -14.62
C SER A 790 -20.48 10.90 -14.87
N HIS A 791 -20.37 11.93 -14.00
CA HIS A 791 -19.48 13.08 -14.19
C HIS A 791 -19.81 13.85 -15.48
N THR A 792 -21.09 14.14 -15.69
CA THR A 792 -21.60 14.90 -16.85
C THR A 792 -22.56 16.00 -16.38
N ILE A 793 -22.25 16.57 -15.21
CA ILE A 793 -23.04 17.60 -14.54
C ILE A 793 -23.02 18.87 -15.38
N ASN A 794 -24.19 19.48 -15.55
CA ASN A 794 -24.34 20.73 -16.29
C ASN A 794 -25.17 21.78 -15.54
N ARG A 795 -24.96 23.04 -15.92
CA ARG A 795 -25.67 24.18 -15.31
C ARG A 795 -27.17 24.09 -15.52
N GLU A 796 -27.59 23.67 -16.72
CA GLU A 796 -29.00 23.43 -17.01
C GLU A 796 -29.49 22.17 -16.29
N SER A 797 -30.61 22.26 -15.60
CA SER A 797 -31.33 21.07 -15.15
C SER A 797 -32.15 20.48 -16.30
N ARG A 798 -32.42 19.18 -16.23
CA ARG A 798 -33.36 18.54 -17.15
C ARG A 798 -34.77 19.14 -17.03
N ASP A 799 -35.51 19.09 -18.12
CA ASP A 799 -36.85 19.67 -18.19
C ASP A 799 -37.89 18.77 -17.49
N CYS A 800 -39.07 19.31 -17.17
CA CYS A 800 -40.10 18.56 -16.44
C CYS A 800 -40.60 17.33 -17.23
N LYS A 801 -40.72 17.43 -18.56
CA LYS A 801 -41.20 16.33 -19.41
C LYS A 801 -40.21 15.18 -19.46
N SER A 802 -38.92 15.48 -19.39
CA SER A 802 -37.84 14.48 -19.38
C SER A 802 -37.85 13.58 -18.15
N CYS A 803 -38.58 13.97 -17.09
CA CYS A 803 -38.84 13.14 -15.91
C CYS A 803 -40.28 12.59 -15.88
N HIS A 804 -41.27 13.46 -16.09
CA HIS A 804 -42.68 13.14 -15.89
C HIS A 804 -43.37 12.46 -17.09
N ASN A 805 -42.81 12.62 -18.30
CA ASN A 805 -43.38 12.09 -19.55
C ASN A 805 -42.37 11.19 -20.30
N SER A 806 -41.28 10.80 -19.64
CA SER A 806 -40.22 9.98 -20.24
C SER A 806 -40.33 8.54 -19.77
N SER A 807 -40.53 7.62 -20.71
CA SER A 807 -40.53 6.18 -20.41
C SER A 807 -39.18 5.70 -19.90
N LEU A 808 -38.08 6.26 -20.42
CA LEU A 808 -36.72 5.94 -19.99
C LEU A 808 -36.46 6.43 -18.56
N ALA A 809 -36.89 7.64 -18.20
CA ALA A 809 -36.71 8.16 -16.84
C ALA A 809 -37.48 7.35 -15.79
N LEU A 810 -38.67 6.85 -16.15
CA LEU A 810 -39.49 5.98 -15.30
C LEU A 810 -39.02 4.52 -15.25
N GLY A 811 -38.04 4.15 -16.06
CA GLY A 811 -37.48 2.80 -16.10
C GLY A 811 -38.29 1.80 -16.95
N TYR A 812 -39.18 2.26 -17.83
CA TYR A 812 -39.93 1.37 -18.75
C TYR A 812 -39.12 0.93 -19.97
N GLY A 813 -37.96 1.54 -20.19
CA GLY A 813 -37.15 1.39 -21.41
C GLY A 813 -37.50 2.47 -22.45
N ARG A 814 -36.75 2.47 -23.56
CA ARG A 814 -36.99 3.40 -24.67
C ARG A 814 -38.32 3.06 -25.35
N GLY A 815 -39.09 4.09 -25.69
CA GLY A 815 -40.37 3.92 -26.38
C GLY A 815 -41.17 5.22 -26.41
N LYS A 816 -42.43 5.11 -26.85
CA LYS A 816 -43.38 6.24 -26.87
C LYS A 816 -44.35 6.12 -25.70
N LEU A 817 -44.45 7.18 -24.91
CA LEU A 817 -45.40 7.27 -23.80
C LEU A 817 -46.47 8.31 -24.14
N ASN A 818 -47.66 7.85 -24.47
CA ASN A 818 -48.76 8.68 -24.97
C ASN A 818 -49.85 8.83 -23.91
N PHE A 819 -50.35 10.05 -23.73
CA PHE A 819 -51.54 10.31 -22.92
C PHE A 819 -52.74 10.52 -23.84
N ILE A 820 -53.67 9.56 -23.84
CA ILE A 820 -54.85 9.56 -24.71
C ILE A 820 -56.04 10.07 -23.91
N ILE A 821 -56.69 11.12 -24.40
CA ILE A 821 -57.85 11.74 -23.77
C ILE A 821 -59.13 11.25 -24.47
N SER A 822 -60.03 10.65 -23.71
CA SER A 822 -61.35 10.19 -24.17
C SER A 822 -62.44 10.81 -23.29
N GLY A 823 -63.04 11.91 -23.75
CA GLY A 823 -64.03 12.65 -22.98
C GLY A 823 -63.40 13.33 -21.75
N LYS A 824 -63.85 12.96 -20.54
CA LYS A 824 -63.34 13.51 -19.26
C LYS A 824 -62.26 12.64 -18.61
N THR A 825 -61.86 11.52 -19.22
CA THR A 825 -60.84 10.63 -18.69
C THR A 825 -59.63 10.57 -19.62
N GLY A 826 -58.43 10.46 -19.04
CA GLY A 826 -57.20 10.27 -19.78
C GLY A 826 -56.53 8.95 -19.41
N ARG A 827 -55.89 8.28 -20.36
CA ARG A 827 -55.17 7.02 -20.14
C ARG A 827 -53.77 7.09 -20.71
N TRP A 828 -52.81 6.60 -19.96
CA TRP A 828 -51.43 6.46 -20.41
C TRP A 828 -51.27 5.15 -21.20
N GLN A 829 -50.61 5.23 -22.35
CA GLN A 829 -50.23 4.07 -23.15
C GLN A 829 -48.72 4.11 -23.41
N PHE A 830 -48.04 3.02 -23.11
CA PHE A 830 -46.63 2.84 -23.44
C PHE A 830 -46.46 1.87 -24.60
N ILE A 831 -45.71 2.30 -25.62
CA ILE A 831 -45.31 1.49 -26.77
C ILE A 831 -43.79 1.36 -26.73
N PRO A 832 -43.24 0.18 -26.36
CA PRO A 832 -41.79 -0.01 -26.25
C PRO A 832 -41.12 0.01 -27.62
N LYS A 833 -39.87 0.52 -27.68
CA LYS A 833 -39.01 0.46 -28.87
C LYS A 833 -38.44 -0.94 -29.09
N TYR A 834 -38.05 -1.61 -28.00
CA TYR A 834 -37.49 -2.95 -28.01
C TYR A 834 -38.55 -4.01 -27.68
N ALA A 835 -38.40 -5.19 -28.25
CA ALA A 835 -39.24 -6.32 -27.94
C ALA A 835 -39.06 -6.77 -26.48
N ALA A 836 -40.12 -7.37 -25.92
CA ALA A 836 -40.03 -8.00 -24.62
C ALA A 836 -39.11 -9.23 -24.71
N ILE A 837 -38.15 -9.34 -23.79
CA ILE A 837 -37.25 -10.50 -23.76
C ILE A 837 -37.95 -11.70 -23.11
N LYS A 838 -37.60 -12.91 -23.56
CA LYS A 838 -38.22 -14.16 -23.09
C LYS A 838 -38.03 -14.47 -21.61
N TYR A 839 -37.03 -13.88 -20.97
CA TYR A 839 -36.63 -14.22 -19.60
C TYR A 839 -37.53 -13.59 -18.54
N ASP A 840 -37.95 -12.34 -18.74
CA ASP A 840 -38.73 -11.57 -17.76
C ASP A 840 -39.92 -10.79 -18.36
N GLY A 841 -40.11 -10.84 -19.69
CA GLY A 841 -41.21 -10.16 -20.36
C GLY A 841 -41.11 -8.64 -20.37
N LEU A 842 -39.96 -8.07 -20.00
CA LEU A 842 -39.69 -6.63 -20.07
C LEU A 842 -39.01 -6.26 -21.39
N PRO A 843 -39.19 -5.02 -21.90
CA PRO A 843 -38.36 -4.51 -22.99
C PRO A 843 -36.87 -4.69 -22.68
N GLU A 844 -36.05 -4.92 -23.71
CA GLU A 844 -34.61 -5.20 -23.56
C GLU A 844 -33.88 -4.20 -22.66
N ASP A 845 -34.24 -2.92 -22.72
CA ASP A 845 -33.63 -1.84 -21.93
C ASP A 845 -34.50 -1.34 -20.75
N GLY A 846 -35.59 -2.04 -20.44
CA GLY A 846 -36.47 -1.70 -19.32
C GLY A 846 -35.89 -2.12 -17.97
N TRP A 847 -36.14 -1.33 -16.92
CA TRP A 847 -35.86 -1.70 -15.52
C TRP A 847 -37.09 -2.30 -14.83
N THR A 848 -38.26 -1.71 -15.08
CA THR A 848 -39.57 -2.12 -14.60
C THR A 848 -40.61 -2.07 -15.73
N GLY A 849 -41.74 -2.76 -15.56
CA GLY A 849 -42.83 -2.70 -16.53
C GLY A 849 -43.71 -1.45 -16.36
N PHE A 850 -44.38 -1.05 -17.44
CA PHE A 850 -45.36 0.04 -17.41
C PHE A 850 -46.48 -0.27 -16.39
N LEU A 851 -46.58 0.56 -15.35
CA LEU A 851 -47.51 0.37 -14.22
C LEU A 851 -47.41 -1.01 -13.57
N LYS A 852 -46.20 -1.56 -13.50
CA LYS A 852 -45.89 -2.81 -12.79
C LYS A 852 -44.87 -2.56 -11.70
N GLU A 853 -44.93 -3.38 -10.66
CA GLU A 853 -43.88 -3.45 -9.62
C GLU A 853 -42.89 -4.57 -9.94
N ARG A 854 -41.65 -4.32 -9.56
CA ARG A 854 -40.60 -5.32 -9.56
C ARG A 854 -40.19 -5.60 -8.12
N ARG A 855 -40.32 -6.85 -7.68
CA ARG A 855 -40.13 -7.27 -6.27
C ARG A 855 -38.87 -8.09 -6.03
N ASP A 856 -38.26 -8.61 -7.10
CA ASP A 856 -36.94 -9.23 -7.08
C ASP A 856 -35.82 -8.18 -6.98
N GLN A 857 -34.64 -8.63 -6.52
CA GLN A 857 -33.43 -7.82 -6.51
C GLN A 857 -33.11 -7.37 -7.95
N SER A 858 -33.34 -6.08 -8.22
CA SER A 858 -33.33 -5.50 -9.57
C SER A 858 -32.24 -4.45 -9.77
N ALA A 859 -31.39 -4.27 -8.76
CA ALA A 859 -30.29 -3.32 -8.77
C ALA A 859 -28.99 -3.98 -8.32
N THR A 860 -27.87 -3.35 -8.66
CA THR A 860 -26.53 -3.76 -8.19
C THR A 860 -26.24 -3.37 -6.74
N ARG A 861 -27.24 -2.86 -6.00
CA ARG A 861 -27.21 -2.53 -4.58
C ARG A 861 -28.48 -3.02 -3.92
N SER A 862 -28.40 -3.58 -2.70
CA SER A 862 -29.62 -4.00 -1.97
C SER A 862 -30.54 -2.82 -1.60
N ASN A 863 -29.99 -1.64 -1.38
CA ASN A 863 -30.73 -0.44 -0.96
C ASN A 863 -31.35 0.36 -2.13
N SER A 864 -31.39 -0.20 -3.35
CA SER A 864 -31.83 0.51 -4.55
C SER A 864 -32.92 -0.26 -5.30
N ARG A 865 -33.90 0.47 -5.85
CA ARG A 865 -35.06 -0.12 -6.56
C ARG A 865 -35.65 0.81 -7.62
N PRO A 866 -36.41 0.29 -8.60
CA PRO A 866 -37.24 1.13 -9.47
C PRO A 866 -38.40 1.75 -8.69
N PHE A 867 -39.15 2.63 -9.34
CA PHE A 867 -40.37 3.23 -8.78
C PHE A 867 -41.47 2.20 -8.57
N LEU A 868 -42.15 2.28 -7.42
CA LEU A 868 -43.38 1.53 -7.13
C LEU A 868 -44.54 2.07 -7.97
N ILE A 869 -45.62 1.29 -8.13
CA ILE A 869 -46.78 1.71 -8.93
C ILE A 869 -47.35 3.05 -8.47
N GLU A 870 -47.48 3.26 -7.15
CA GLU A 870 -48.00 4.52 -6.61
C GLU A 870 -47.07 5.70 -6.86
N GLU A 871 -45.75 5.48 -6.90
CA GLU A 871 -44.78 6.50 -7.28
C GLU A 871 -44.88 6.83 -8.78
N GLN A 872 -45.00 5.79 -9.63
CA GLN A 872 -45.20 5.95 -11.07
C GLN A 872 -46.49 6.75 -11.37
N LYS A 873 -47.61 6.39 -10.73
CA LYS A 873 -48.90 7.10 -10.87
C LYS A 873 -48.79 8.57 -10.47
N LYS A 874 -48.08 8.88 -9.37
CA LYS A 874 -47.85 10.27 -8.94
C LYS A 874 -47.06 11.06 -9.98
N ILE A 875 -45.97 10.48 -10.50
CA ILE A 875 -45.12 11.12 -11.52
C ILE A 875 -45.93 11.38 -12.80
N LEU A 876 -46.66 10.37 -13.29
CA LEU A 876 -47.48 10.45 -14.50
C LEU A 876 -48.72 11.34 -14.35
N THR A 877 -49.25 11.49 -13.13
CA THR A 877 -50.34 12.45 -12.85
C THR A 877 -49.87 13.88 -13.13
N VAL A 878 -48.69 14.26 -12.66
CA VAL A 878 -48.09 15.55 -13.02
C VAL A 878 -47.78 15.61 -14.52
N GLY A 879 -47.30 14.51 -15.09
CA GLY A 879 -47.01 14.42 -16.53
C GLY A 879 -48.22 14.69 -17.44
N SER A 880 -49.44 14.36 -16.98
CA SER A 880 -50.67 14.64 -17.72
C SER A 880 -50.93 16.15 -17.85
N CYS A 881 -50.58 16.93 -16.82
CA CYS A 881 -50.70 18.39 -16.86
C CYS A 881 -49.72 18.99 -17.87
N LEU A 882 -48.52 18.40 -18.01
CA LEU A 882 -47.48 18.85 -18.94
C LEU A 882 -47.81 18.58 -20.42
N ILE A 883 -48.87 17.81 -20.71
CA ILE A 883 -49.40 17.65 -22.07
C ILE A 883 -50.01 18.97 -22.56
N CYS A 884 -50.78 19.65 -21.70
CA CYS A 884 -51.49 20.88 -22.05
C CYS A 884 -50.77 22.15 -21.57
N HIS A 885 -50.00 22.07 -20.48
CA HIS A 885 -49.33 23.23 -19.88
C HIS A 885 -47.83 23.22 -20.15
N LYS A 886 -47.29 24.40 -20.51
CA LYS A 886 -45.85 24.63 -20.55
C LYS A 886 -45.29 24.52 -19.13
N GLN A 887 -44.10 23.95 -19.00
CA GLN A 887 -43.41 23.81 -17.71
C GLN A 887 -43.12 25.14 -17.01
N THR A 888 -43.05 26.24 -17.76
CA THR A 888 -42.86 27.60 -17.26
C THR A 888 -44.17 28.32 -16.91
N SER A 889 -45.32 27.66 -17.06
CA SER A 889 -46.60 28.27 -16.71
C SER A 889 -46.73 28.47 -15.20
N SER A 890 -47.42 29.54 -14.79
CA SER A 890 -47.68 29.85 -13.38
C SER A 890 -48.32 28.68 -12.63
N LEU A 891 -49.22 27.94 -13.29
CA LEU A 891 -49.84 26.73 -12.75
C LEU A 891 -48.80 25.67 -12.37
N ILE A 892 -47.88 25.34 -13.29
CA ILE A 892 -46.86 24.32 -13.03
C ILE A 892 -45.83 24.81 -12.01
N ILE A 893 -45.41 26.06 -12.05
CA ILE A 893 -44.47 26.62 -11.06
C ILE A 893 -45.09 26.62 -9.65
N ASN A 894 -46.35 27.04 -9.51
CA ASN A 894 -47.06 27.01 -8.22
C ASN A 894 -47.22 25.59 -7.67
N SER A 895 -47.28 24.59 -8.55
CA SER A 895 -47.39 23.17 -8.16
C SER A 895 -46.19 22.68 -7.35
N LEU A 896 -45.01 23.32 -7.46
CA LEU A 896 -43.81 22.97 -6.70
C LEU A 896 -43.95 23.20 -5.18
N THR A 897 -44.84 24.13 -4.79
CA THR A 897 -45.06 24.52 -3.40
C THR A 897 -46.43 24.10 -2.87
N HIS A 898 -47.48 24.12 -3.71
CA HIS A 898 -48.87 23.92 -3.29
C HIS A 898 -49.63 22.89 -4.16
N PHE A 899 -49.03 21.72 -4.41
CA PHE A 899 -49.61 20.70 -5.30
C PHE A 899 -51.02 20.25 -4.88
N ASP A 900 -51.25 20.00 -3.59
CA ASP A 900 -52.55 19.53 -3.10
C ASP A 900 -53.65 20.59 -3.29
N SER A 901 -53.34 21.86 -3.00
CA SER A 901 -54.24 22.99 -3.25
C SER A 901 -54.53 23.18 -4.74
N LEU A 902 -53.54 22.94 -5.61
CA LEU A 902 -53.72 22.96 -7.05
C LEU A 902 -54.66 21.84 -7.52
N LYS A 903 -54.52 20.63 -6.96
CA LYS A 903 -55.39 19.49 -7.28
C LYS A 903 -56.85 19.72 -6.88
N GLN A 904 -57.09 20.42 -5.77
CA GLN A 904 -58.44 20.78 -5.30
C GLN A 904 -59.12 21.85 -6.16
N ASN A 905 -58.35 22.70 -6.86
CA ASN A 905 -58.84 23.83 -7.63
C ASN A 905 -58.65 23.65 -9.15
N LEU A 906 -58.65 22.41 -9.64
CA LEU A 906 -58.52 22.13 -11.07
C LEU A 906 -59.74 22.63 -11.85
N SER A 907 -59.48 23.20 -13.03
CA SER A 907 -60.56 23.59 -13.95
C SER A 907 -61.38 22.35 -14.36
N PRO A 908 -62.70 22.47 -14.56
CA PRO A 908 -63.52 21.38 -15.12
C PRO A 908 -63.07 20.88 -16.51
N LYS A 909 -62.20 21.65 -17.19
CA LYS A 909 -61.57 21.27 -18.47
C LYS A 909 -60.32 20.38 -18.31
N CYS A 910 -59.77 20.28 -17.10
CA CYS A 910 -58.59 19.46 -16.84
C CYS A 910 -58.97 17.98 -16.89
N VAL A 911 -58.21 17.20 -17.66
CA VAL A 911 -58.37 15.75 -17.77
C VAL A 911 -57.24 15.09 -17.00
N LEU A 912 -57.60 14.39 -15.92
CA LEU A 912 -56.64 13.61 -15.13
C LEU A 912 -56.58 12.16 -15.62
N PRO A 913 -55.48 11.44 -15.31
CA PRO A 913 -55.39 10.03 -15.61
C PRO A 913 -56.43 9.23 -14.81
N ASP A 914 -57.14 8.35 -15.50
CA ASP A 914 -57.94 7.30 -14.90
C ASP A 914 -57.03 6.11 -14.59
N TRP A 915 -56.98 5.74 -13.31
CA TRP A 915 -56.11 4.66 -12.79
C TRP A 915 -56.89 3.37 -12.50
N ASN A 916 -58.19 3.36 -12.76
CA ASN A 916 -59.09 2.22 -12.53
C ASN A 916 -59.15 1.25 -13.71
#